data_AF-A0A522E8T9-F1
#
_entry.id   AF-A0A522E8T9-F1
#
_cell.length_a   1.000
_cell.length_b   1.000
_cell.length_c   1.000
_cell.angle_alpha   90.00
_cell.angle_beta   90.00
_cell.angle_gamma   90.00
#
_symmetry.space_group_name_H-M   'P 1'
#
loop_
_entity.id
_entity.type
_entity.pdbx_description
1 polymer ?
#
loop_
_entity_poly.entity_id
_entity_poly.type
_entity_poly.pdbx_seq_one_letter_code
_entity_poly.pdbx_strand_id
1 'polypeptide(L)'
;MEKGIIPRVITAYQDDGYRWEIHRAMIDFFDGMDKSDIAELLYGNPDVEGWFNEWLLYDFQLENGYTLLEDFVHENPLNLSEEELGVYRDLLDNEAGFYEILKVEKKKSLHLRSITTGHEFFVLESQGTIGVKKGHILYARVGRVGDHYELVGSNGVYLDLQLGEHLQEQLLGSGEKINSKVVYQFMRPHLEERSQTFGDFTGSLKLQPQKDIEPAQARAVLASILKKHRLDRYVDVATIETWIQNLDDSHSDLSYLTMLLGLLRGEASEQDLNEVIQALMDVYSTTQQDRLGGKSPLQKSREMKRRNPEIIADQIPLCTDEWIKKSQEAMEHMKRGKSAQAVDKFQEAFRILLKQQTTNPEIYRLFANAAIAHLMRGDLLLGEKMVDISLEFNPNYDFGLQVKRDLQRGTYDAAISSRLCEKMDAALSNPEHPMNRWNPEKVAGMTTSEILAQLEVFGIVETEETFRTKIANVPTRDLFIDELYTHYTGEEKDEDFVIHAVLTLSERLCSDQWFAEDLSEQMEQLSEQAKADLIDSEEVTKILKRIESFQDAPVEVLEYWKQEYSSSAEYFIEACIELLYDHVAIDQIIHTASILERTFNESFFSIVPLVRDVLHTDAVGWQKILASFSQTYPYDPHCYLFLAYAWSLRGNFEQEEQLLLDALEIVQERERESVLEPIRPFHEDLIDAYHSVFEALIAFYEECDEDQVALYVGKQQAIAKRIDLYTQESLERKISLEKNASEIWNSEFQNDAGYQYYEYLKKFNICFATDALTESKRIAFSANGKKLGRNEPCPCGARTTDGSSRKFKKCCGA
;
A
#
# COMPACT_ATOMS: atom_id res chain seq x y z
N MET A 1 -0.86 68.44 25.29
CA MET A 1 -1.62 67.41 24.57
C MET A 1 -2.09 66.43 25.61
N GLU A 2 -3.41 66.23 25.71
CA GLU A 2 -3.93 65.13 26.51
C GLU A 2 -3.36 63.82 25.95
N LYS A 3 -2.93 62.92 26.84
CA LYS A 3 -2.45 61.59 26.43
C LYS A 3 -3.62 60.88 25.73
N GLY A 4 -3.33 60.17 24.64
CA GLY A 4 -4.32 59.32 23.97
C GLY A 4 -4.91 58.28 24.92
N ILE A 5 -6.10 57.78 24.58
CA ILE A 5 -6.91 56.86 25.39
C ILE A 5 -6.11 55.61 25.80
N ILE A 6 -5.43 54.97 24.84
CA ILE A 6 -4.65 53.73 25.06
C ILE A 6 -3.49 53.95 26.06
N PRO A 7 -2.59 54.95 25.88
CA PRO A 7 -1.58 55.25 26.89
C PRO A 7 -2.12 55.54 28.29
N ARG A 8 -3.33 56.12 28.42
CA ARG A 8 -3.93 56.39 29.74
C ARG A 8 -4.31 55.11 30.46
N VAL A 9 -4.91 54.14 29.76
CA VAL A 9 -5.24 52.83 30.34
C VAL A 9 -3.97 52.10 30.75
N ILE A 10 -3.00 51.95 29.83
CA ILE A 10 -1.75 51.24 30.11
C ILE A 10 -0.99 51.88 31.29
N THR A 11 -0.94 53.22 31.37
CA THR A 11 -0.27 53.92 32.50
C THR A 11 -0.95 53.61 33.84
N ALA A 12 -2.28 53.47 33.89
CA ALA A 12 -3.00 53.16 35.13
C ALA A 12 -2.69 51.76 35.69
N TYR A 13 -2.14 50.88 34.85
CA TYR A 13 -1.82 49.48 35.18
C TYR A 13 -0.31 49.21 35.24
N GLN A 14 0.52 50.25 35.24
CA GLN A 14 1.98 50.14 35.40
C GLN A 14 2.44 50.02 36.86
N ASP A 15 1.51 50.04 37.83
CA ASP A 15 1.81 49.86 39.25
C ASP A 15 2.21 48.41 39.60
N ASP A 16 2.92 48.23 40.73
CA ASP A 16 3.53 46.95 41.14
C ASP A 16 2.54 45.76 41.19
N GLY A 17 1.24 46.02 41.37
CA GLY A 17 0.19 44.98 41.43
C GLY A 17 -0.10 44.28 40.10
N TYR A 18 0.11 44.94 38.96
CA TYR A 18 -0.21 44.42 37.61
C TYR A 18 1.04 44.11 36.78
N ARG A 19 2.22 44.39 37.33
CA ARG A 19 3.50 44.13 36.65
C ARG A 19 3.68 42.67 36.23
N TRP A 20 3.16 41.73 37.03
CA TRP A 20 3.24 40.31 36.71
C TRP A 20 2.28 39.91 35.58
N GLU A 21 1.12 40.57 35.46
CA GLU A 21 0.17 40.38 34.35
C GLU A 21 0.75 40.84 33.02
N ILE A 22 1.34 42.03 32.99
CA ILE A 22 2.01 42.55 31.79
C ILE A 22 3.15 41.61 31.39
N HIS A 23 3.91 41.10 32.34
CA HIS A 23 4.97 40.12 32.06
C HIS A 23 4.41 38.79 31.53
N ARG A 24 3.26 38.33 32.03
CA ARG A 24 2.54 37.14 31.51
C ARG A 24 2.10 37.37 30.07
N ALA A 25 1.53 38.54 29.78
CA ALA A 25 1.13 38.95 28.44
C ALA A 25 2.33 39.01 27.49
N MET A 26 3.48 39.52 27.92
CA MET A 26 4.71 39.54 27.11
C MET A 26 5.17 38.13 26.76
N ILE A 27 5.22 37.21 27.73
CA ILE A 27 5.62 35.82 27.45
C ILE A 27 4.66 35.18 26.45
N ASP A 28 3.36 35.41 26.60
CA ASP A 28 2.34 34.84 25.73
C ASP A 28 2.39 35.43 24.31
N PHE A 29 2.53 36.76 24.17
CA PHE A 29 2.56 37.42 22.87
C PHE A 29 3.79 37.03 22.04
N PHE A 30 4.97 36.96 22.68
CA PHE A 30 6.26 36.74 22.02
C PHE A 30 6.70 35.26 21.99
N ASP A 31 5.82 34.34 22.36
CA ASP A 31 6.02 32.89 22.50
C ASP A 31 7.31 32.31 21.86
N GLY A 32 8.17 31.72 22.72
CA GLY A 32 9.45 31.14 22.34
C GLY A 32 10.65 32.11 22.32
N MET A 33 10.47 33.40 22.64
CA MET A 33 11.55 34.40 22.66
C MET A 33 12.15 34.61 24.06
N ASP A 34 13.46 34.84 24.12
CA ASP A 34 14.17 35.14 25.37
C ASP A 34 13.84 36.54 25.91
N LYS A 35 13.83 36.71 27.24
CA LYS A 35 13.40 37.96 27.89
C LYS A 35 14.21 39.20 27.48
N SER A 36 15.50 39.03 27.19
CA SER A 36 16.37 40.12 26.71
C SER A 36 15.89 40.65 25.37
N ASP A 37 15.49 39.74 24.48
CA ASP A 37 15.20 40.02 23.08
C ASP A 37 13.82 40.65 22.95
N ILE A 38 12.87 40.22 23.81
CA ILE A 38 11.56 40.85 23.94
C ILE A 38 11.70 42.33 24.31
N ALA A 39 12.57 42.65 25.28
CA ALA A 39 12.78 44.03 25.70
C ALA A 39 13.39 44.85 24.56
N GLU A 40 14.42 44.34 23.90
CA GLU A 40 15.05 45.02 22.75
C GLU A 40 14.05 45.26 21.62
N LEU A 41 13.20 44.28 21.29
CA LEU A 41 12.22 44.37 20.22
C LEU A 41 11.10 45.37 20.53
N LEU A 42 10.53 45.33 21.74
CA LEU A 42 9.49 46.26 22.16
C LEU A 42 9.98 47.71 22.19
N TYR A 43 11.18 47.97 22.71
CA TYR A 43 11.72 49.33 22.77
C TYR A 43 12.36 49.80 21.44
N GLY A 44 12.73 48.85 20.57
CA GLY A 44 13.41 49.12 19.30
C GLY A 44 12.47 49.24 18.08
N ASN A 45 11.22 48.77 18.18
CA ASN A 45 10.28 48.75 17.07
C ASN A 45 8.89 49.28 17.48
N PRO A 46 8.58 50.56 17.17
CA PRO A 46 7.30 51.18 17.53
C PRO A 46 6.06 50.47 16.97
N ASP A 47 6.18 49.76 15.83
CA ASP A 47 5.07 49.01 15.25
C ASP A 47 4.77 47.76 16.09
N VAL A 48 5.81 47.05 16.56
CA VAL A 48 5.67 45.89 17.45
C VAL A 48 5.15 46.30 18.81
N GLU A 49 5.64 47.42 19.36
CA GLU A 49 5.10 48.01 20.59
C GLU A 49 3.61 48.32 20.43
N GLY A 50 3.22 48.88 19.29
CA GLY A 50 1.83 49.16 18.94
C GLY A 50 0.96 47.90 18.94
N TRP A 51 1.40 46.85 18.24
CA TRP A 51 0.65 45.58 18.15
C TRP A 51 0.54 44.87 19.51
N PHE A 52 1.61 44.86 20.30
CA PHE A 52 1.60 44.30 21.65
C PHE A 52 0.62 45.06 22.55
N ASN A 53 0.70 46.38 22.57
CA ASN A 53 -0.17 47.22 23.40
C ASN A 53 -1.64 47.08 23.01
N GLU A 54 -1.93 46.96 21.71
CA GLU A 54 -3.30 46.74 21.24
C GLU A 54 -3.83 45.37 21.68
N TRP A 55 -3.05 44.30 21.48
CA TRP A 55 -3.45 42.96 21.89
C TRP A 55 -3.60 42.86 23.42
N LEU A 56 -2.68 43.44 24.19
CA LEU A 56 -2.75 43.51 25.65
C LEU A 56 -4.03 44.21 26.11
N LEU A 57 -4.43 45.27 25.42
CA LEU A 57 -5.58 46.08 25.81
C LEU A 57 -6.91 45.39 25.52
N TYR A 58 -7.06 44.79 24.33
CA TYR A 58 -8.35 44.34 23.81
C TYR A 58 -8.55 42.82 23.77
N ASP A 59 -7.50 42.01 23.87
CA ASP A 59 -7.58 40.57 23.63
C ASP A 59 -6.96 39.71 24.74
N PHE A 60 -5.92 40.20 25.43
CA PHE A 60 -5.30 39.48 26.53
C PHE A 60 -6.22 39.45 27.76
N GLN A 61 -6.46 38.26 28.29
CA GLN A 61 -7.32 38.02 29.45
C GLN A 61 -6.50 38.00 30.73
N LEU A 62 -6.77 38.94 31.64
CA LEU A 62 -6.21 38.97 33.00
C LEU A 62 -6.70 37.75 33.82
N GLU A 63 -6.08 37.48 34.98
CA GLU A 63 -6.49 36.39 35.88
C GLU A 63 -7.93 36.50 36.36
N ASN A 64 -8.46 37.72 36.42
CA ASN A 64 -9.86 37.97 36.78
C ASN A 64 -10.84 37.71 35.61
N GLY A 65 -10.36 37.36 34.42
CA GLY A 65 -11.16 37.05 33.25
C GLY A 65 -11.69 38.27 32.49
N TYR A 66 -11.17 39.46 32.77
CA TYR A 66 -11.38 40.66 31.96
C TYR A 66 -10.17 40.93 31.07
N THR A 67 -10.39 41.60 29.93
CA THR A 67 -9.34 42.33 29.23
C THR A 67 -8.92 43.57 30.01
N LEU A 68 -7.75 44.13 29.70
CA LEU A 68 -7.27 45.33 30.40
C LEU A 68 -8.22 46.52 30.25
N LEU A 69 -8.89 46.67 29.09
CA LEU A 69 -9.88 47.73 28.88
C LEU A 69 -11.16 47.49 29.68
N GLU A 70 -11.66 46.26 29.71
CA GLU A 70 -12.84 45.88 30.51
C GLU A 70 -12.59 46.13 32.00
N ASP A 71 -11.41 45.73 32.50
CA ASP A 71 -11.01 45.95 33.88
C ASP A 71 -10.89 47.45 34.20
N PHE A 72 -10.30 48.25 33.31
CA PHE A 72 -10.21 49.70 33.47
C PHE A 72 -11.59 50.36 33.55
N VAL A 73 -12.54 49.91 32.72
CA VAL A 73 -13.94 50.39 32.76
C VAL A 73 -14.63 49.96 34.05
N HIS A 74 -14.37 48.75 34.54
CA HIS A 74 -14.97 48.19 35.73
C HIS A 74 -14.48 48.87 37.01
N GLU A 75 -13.16 48.94 37.18
CA GLU A 75 -12.50 49.47 38.38
C GLU A 75 -12.43 51.00 38.39
N ASN A 76 -12.48 51.63 37.21
CA ASN A 76 -12.32 53.08 37.03
C ASN A 76 -11.17 53.65 37.88
N PRO A 77 -9.92 53.15 37.72
CA PRO A 77 -8.82 53.44 38.63
C PRO A 77 -8.43 54.93 38.69
N LEU A 78 -8.83 55.71 37.68
CA LEU A 78 -8.58 57.14 37.59
C LEU A 78 -9.74 58.00 38.11
N ASN A 79 -10.82 57.40 38.62
CA ASN A 79 -12.05 58.08 39.06
C ASN A 79 -12.60 59.03 38.00
N LEU A 80 -12.65 58.58 36.74
CA LEU A 80 -13.20 59.33 35.62
C LEU A 80 -14.69 59.58 35.82
N SER A 81 -15.17 60.71 35.32
CA SER A 81 -16.61 60.98 35.26
C SER A 81 -17.32 59.99 34.34
N GLU A 82 -18.63 59.78 34.53
CA GLU A 82 -19.41 58.87 33.66
C GLU A 82 -19.36 59.27 32.18
N GLU A 83 -19.24 60.58 31.89
CA GLU A 83 -19.08 61.08 30.53
C GLU A 83 -17.74 60.66 29.93
N GLU A 84 -16.65 60.81 30.68
CA GLU A 84 -15.31 60.38 30.25
C GLU A 84 -15.21 58.85 30.15
N LEU A 85 -15.82 58.12 31.08
CA LEU A 85 -15.82 56.66 31.10
C LEU A 85 -16.67 56.07 29.96
N GLY A 86 -17.70 56.82 29.51
CA GLY A 86 -18.52 56.46 28.35
C GLY A 86 -17.71 56.19 27.10
N VAL A 87 -16.65 56.98 26.85
CA VAL A 87 -15.75 56.77 25.70
C VAL A 87 -15.05 55.41 25.77
N TYR A 88 -14.64 54.96 26.95
CA TYR A 88 -13.98 53.65 27.11
C TYR A 88 -15.00 52.49 26.99
N ARG A 89 -16.25 52.70 27.42
CA ARG A 89 -17.33 51.72 27.23
C ARG A 89 -17.67 51.55 25.75
N ASP A 90 -17.69 52.62 24.98
CA ASP A 90 -17.94 52.53 23.53
C ASP A 90 -16.85 51.69 22.85
N LEU A 91 -15.59 51.81 23.28
CA LEU A 91 -14.47 51.03 22.76
C LEU A 91 -14.54 49.53 23.08
N LEU A 92 -15.40 49.09 24.01
CA LEU A 92 -15.65 47.65 24.23
C LEU A 92 -16.38 47.03 23.02
N ASP A 93 -17.10 47.82 22.24
CA ASP A 93 -17.69 47.42 20.95
C ASP A 93 -16.64 47.62 19.83
N ASN A 94 -15.81 46.59 19.65
CA ASN A 94 -14.73 46.61 18.66
C ASN A 94 -14.51 45.26 17.97
N GLU A 95 -13.97 45.31 16.75
CA GLU A 95 -13.60 44.14 15.95
C GLU A 95 -12.20 44.33 15.34
N ALA A 96 -11.26 43.44 15.66
CA ALA A 96 -10.00 43.32 14.94
C ALA A 96 -10.13 42.31 13.80
N GLY A 97 -9.58 42.63 12.64
CA GLY A 97 -9.68 41.74 11.50
C GLY A 97 -9.03 42.28 10.25
N PHE A 98 -9.10 41.47 9.19
CA PHE A 98 -8.78 41.89 7.84
C PHE A 98 -10.04 42.41 7.17
N TYR A 99 -9.93 43.58 6.57
CA TYR A 99 -11.02 44.29 5.94
C TYR A 99 -10.73 44.54 4.47
N GLU A 100 -11.69 44.20 3.61
CA GLU A 100 -11.69 44.70 2.24
C GLU A 100 -12.21 46.14 2.21
N ILE A 101 -11.46 47.02 1.55
CA ILE A 101 -11.87 48.41 1.35
C ILE A 101 -12.89 48.47 0.20
N LEU A 102 -14.17 48.66 0.52
CA LEU A 102 -15.25 48.78 -0.46
C LEU A 102 -15.30 50.18 -1.10
N LYS A 103 -14.98 51.23 -0.34
CA LYS A 103 -15.00 52.63 -0.78
C LYS A 103 -14.01 53.47 0.02
N VAL A 104 -13.38 54.44 -0.64
CA VAL A 104 -12.49 55.43 -0.01
C VAL A 104 -13.01 56.84 -0.28
N GLU A 105 -13.29 57.60 0.77
CA GLU A 105 -13.51 59.05 0.69
C GLU A 105 -12.28 59.76 1.26
N LYS A 106 -11.39 60.23 0.36
CA LYS A 106 -10.09 60.80 0.75
C LYS A 106 -10.23 61.87 1.83
N LYS A 107 -9.43 61.69 2.89
CA LYS A 107 -9.36 62.51 4.11
C LYS A 107 -10.65 62.57 4.93
N LYS A 108 -11.59 61.63 4.72
CA LYS A 108 -12.89 61.61 5.40
C LYS A 108 -13.26 60.24 5.99
N SER A 109 -13.38 59.22 5.15
CA SER A 109 -13.93 57.93 5.60
C SER A 109 -13.53 56.75 4.71
N LEU A 110 -13.67 55.56 5.29
CA LEU A 110 -13.53 54.25 4.65
C LEU A 110 -14.85 53.49 4.80
N HIS A 111 -15.24 52.78 3.73
CA HIS A 111 -16.25 51.72 3.83
C HIS A 111 -15.53 50.39 3.77
N LEU A 112 -15.61 49.62 4.85
CA LEU A 112 -14.86 48.39 5.06
C LEU A 112 -15.81 47.21 5.15
N ARG A 113 -15.36 46.03 4.72
CA ARG A 113 -16.05 44.76 4.96
C ARG A 113 -15.10 43.77 5.59
N SER A 114 -15.46 43.25 6.76
CA SER A 114 -14.70 42.20 7.44
C SER A 114 -14.70 40.95 6.57
N ILE A 115 -13.50 40.41 6.31
CA ILE A 115 -13.35 39.20 5.49
C ILE A 115 -13.87 37.98 6.25
N THR A 116 -13.69 37.95 7.57
CA THR A 116 -14.08 36.82 8.43
C THR A 116 -15.57 36.82 8.76
N THR A 117 -16.13 37.98 9.14
CA THR A 117 -17.52 38.06 9.60
C THR A 117 -18.50 38.52 8.52
N GLY A 118 -17.99 39.13 7.44
CA GLY A 118 -18.81 39.77 6.41
C GLY A 118 -19.45 41.09 6.84
N HIS A 119 -19.24 41.55 8.09
CA HIS A 119 -19.79 42.81 8.59
C HIS A 119 -19.22 44.01 7.84
N GLU A 120 -20.10 44.97 7.50
CA GLU A 120 -19.71 46.22 6.85
C GLU A 120 -19.65 47.38 7.85
N PHE A 121 -18.57 48.15 7.78
CA PHE A 121 -18.30 49.28 8.67
C PHE A 121 -18.10 50.56 7.87
N PHE A 122 -18.82 51.62 8.26
CA PHE A 122 -18.54 52.98 7.81
C PHE A 122 -17.66 53.69 8.84
N VAL A 123 -16.38 53.80 8.51
CA VAL A 123 -15.35 54.26 9.44
C VAL A 123 -14.94 55.69 9.11
N LEU A 124 -15.03 56.59 10.08
CA LEU A 124 -14.49 57.95 9.97
C LEU A 124 -12.98 57.88 10.21
N GLU A 125 -12.21 58.15 9.16
CA GLU A 125 -10.76 58.07 9.18
C GLU A 125 -10.19 59.03 8.15
N SER A 126 -9.29 59.94 8.58
CA SER A 126 -8.70 60.94 7.68
C SER A 126 -7.34 60.49 7.15
N GLN A 127 -6.44 60.02 8.02
CA GLN A 127 -5.08 59.64 7.65
C GLN A 127 -5.05 58.29 6.95
N GLY A 128 -5.83 57.31 7.44
CA GLY A 128 -5.88 55.97 6.85
C GLY A 128 -6.45 55.91 5.43
N THR A 129 -7.09 56.98 4.96
CA THR A 129 -7.53 57.09 3.56
C THR A 129 -6.41 57.50 2.59
N ILE A 130 -5.23 57.88 3.09
CA ILE A 130 -4.09 58.32 2.28
C ILE A 130 -3.29 57.09 1.83
N GLY A 131 -3.26 56.85 0.51
CA GLY A 131 -2.47 55.77 -0.09
C GLY A 131 -3.27 54.48 -0.36
N VAL A 132 -4.50 54.37 0.13
CA VAL A 132 -5.38 53.21 -0.10
C VAL A 132 -6.32 53.37 -1.28
N LYS A 133 -6.79 52.24 -1.81
CA LYS A 133 -7.80 52.18 -2.88
C LYS A 133 -8.84 51.11 -2.58
N LYS A 134 -9.97 51.22 -3.29
CA LYS A 134 -10.99 50.16 -3.29
C LYS A 134 -10.35 48.81 -3.68
N GLY A 135 -10.68 47.76 -2.96
CA GLY A 135 -10.21 46.38 -3.16
C GLY A 135 -8.90 46.05 -2.44
N HIS A 136 -8.24 47.02 -1.79
CA HIS A 136 -7.10 46.73 -0.92
C HIS A 136 -7.58 46.05 0.37
N ILE A 137 -6.67 45.30 1.01
CA ILE A 137 -6.90 44.71 2.32
C ILE A 137 -6.21 45.54 3.39
N LEU A 138 -6.94 45.80 4.48
CA LEU A 138 -6.49 46.51 5.66
C LEU A 138 -6.61 45.57 6.87
N TYR A 139 -5.52 45.32 7.57
CA TYR A 139 -5.61 44.85 8.94
C TYR A 139 -5.74 46.06 9.87
N ALA A 140 -6.81 46.10 10.66
CA ALA A 140 -7.01 47.12 11.68
C ALA A 140 -7.97 46.62 12.75
N ARG A 141 -8.21 47.45 13.77
CA ARG A 141 -9.36 47.31 14.65
C ARG A 141 -10.34 48.45 14.42
N VAL A 142 -11.60 48.09 14.25
CA VAL A 142 -12.70 49.03 14.11
C VAL A 142 -13.40 49.09 15.47
N GLY A 143 -13.53 50.29 16.03
CA GLY A 143 -14.17 50.50 17.33
C GLY A 143 -15.23 51.58 17.26
N ARG A 144 -16.26 51.46 18.09
CA ARG A 144 -17.30 52.49 18.19
C ARG A 144 -16.80 53.67 19.03
N VAL A 145 -17.09 54.88 18.57
CA VAL A 145 -16.82 56.14 19.28
C VAL A 145 -18.07 57.00 19.21
N GLY A 146 -18.87 57.00 20.27
CA GLY A 146 -20.17 57.66 20.30
C GLY A 146 -21.16 57.08 19.27
N ASP A 147 -21.41 57.84 18.19
CA ASP A 147 -22.40 57.54 17.16
C ASP A 147 -21.82 57.01 15.84
N HIS A 148 -20.51 56.81 15.75
CA HIS A 148 -19.82 56.33 14.56
C HIS A 148 -18.71 55.33 14.88
N TYR A 149 -18.13 54.74 13.83
CA TYR A 149 -16.97 53.86 13.94
C TYR A 149 -15.69 54.59 13.51
N GLU A 150 -14.60 54.30 14.19
CA GLU A 150 -13.24 54.78 13.86
C GLU A 150 -12.27 53.59 13.78
N LEU A 151 -11.11 53.79 13.16
CA LEU A 151 -9.98 52.88 13.34
C LEU A 151 -9.38 53.17 14.72
N VAL A 152 -9.38 52.18 15.60
CA VAL A 152 -8.89 52.29 16.98
C VAL A 152 -7.71 51.36 17.18
N GLY A 153 -6.76 51.70 18.05
CA GLY A 153 -5.59 50.86 18.28
C GLY A 153 -4.32 51.36 17.60
N SER A 154 -3.49 50.42 17.18
CA SER A 154 -2.20 50.66 16.53
C SER A 154 -2.35 50.98 15.04
N ASN A 155 -1.25 51.33 14.38
CA ASN A 155 -1.27 51.64 12.94
C ASN A 155 -1.74 50.41 12.15
N GLY A 156 -2.87 50.55 11.46
CA GLY A 156 -3.37 49.52 10.56
C GLY A 156 -2.34 49.16 9.49
N VAL A 157 -2.25 47.88 9.15
CA VAL A 157 -1.33 47.37 8.13
C VAL A 157 -2.07 47.32 6.80
N TYR A 158 -1.60 48.10 5.84
CA TYR A 158 -2.10 48.05 4.47
C TYR A 158 -1.35 47.00 3.68
N LEU A 159 -2.11 46.07 3.11
CA LEU A 159 -1.59 45.07 2.20
C LEU A 159 -1.95 45.50 0.78
N ASP A 160 -0.96 45.88 -0.03
CA ASP A 160 -1.13 46.26 -1.45
C ASP A 160 -1.29 45.01 -2.33
N LEU A 161 -2.22 44.14 -1.96
CA LEU A 161 -2.49 42.84 -2.56
C LEU A 161 -3.97 42.49 -2.42
N GLN A 162 -4.49 41.81 -3.44
CA GLN A 162 -5.78 41.10 -3.35
C GLN A 162 -5.49 39.69 -2.85
N LEU A 163 -6.24 39.23 -1.84
CA LEU A 163 -6.13 37.86 -1.36
C LEU A 163 -6.79 36.92 -2.37
N GLY A 164 -6.04 35.93 -2.87
CA GLY A 164 -6.60 34.84 -3.67
C GLY A 164 -7.56 33.95 -2.86
N GLU A 165 -8.44 33.20 -3.54
CA GLU A 165 -9.47 32.38 -2.91
C GLU A 165 -8.91 31.41 -1.85
N HIS A 166 -7.76 30.79 -2.12
CA HIS A 166 -7.14 29.84 -1.17
C HIS A 166 -6.69 30.49 0.14
N LEU A 167 -6.12 31.71 0.08
CA LEU A 167 -5.67 32.42 1.27
C LEU A 167 -6.87 32.98 2.05
N GLN A 168 -7.95 33.37 1.36
CA GLN A 168 -9.22 33.70 2.00
C GLN A 168 -9.79 32.48 2.73
N GLU A 169 -9.82 31.30 2.10
CA GLU A 169 -10.28 30.05 2.72
C GLU A 169 -9.44 29.66 3.94
N GLN A 170 -8.12 29.82 3.90
CA GLN A 170 -7.25 29.56 5.07
C GLN A 170 -7.53 30.52 6.22
N LEU A 171 -7.71 31.82 5.93
CA LEU A 171 -8.07 32.83 6.94
C LEU A 171 -9.48 32.60 7.51
N LEU A 172 -10.40 32.07 6.70
CA LEU A 172 -11.75 31.70 7.10
C LEU A 172 -11.80 30.37 7.87
N GLY A 173 -10.91 29.43 7.54
CA GLY A 173 -10.93 28.05 8.02
C GLY A 173 -10.15 27.78 9.31
N SER A 174 -9.31 28.72 9.77
CA SER A 174 -8.48 28.51 10.97
C SER A 174 -9.27 28.44 12.28
N GLY A 175 -10.47 29.05 12.32
CA GLY A 175 -11.29 29.14 13.53
C GLY A 175 -10.71 30.02 14.65
N GLU A 176 -9.50 30.56 14.47
CA GLU A 176 -8.86 31.44 15.45
C GLU A 176 -9.32 32.90 15.29
N LYS A 177 -9.51 33.60 16.42
CA LYS A 177 -9.84 35.03 16.43
C LYS A 177 -8.64 35.83 15.92
N ILE A 178 -8.79 36.49 14.77
CA ILE A 178 -7.77 37.38 14.22
C ILE A 178 -7.55 38.57 15.17
N ASN A 179 -6.30 38.76 15.61
CA ASN A 179 -5.89 39.85 16.50
C ASN A 179 -4.42 40.24 16.26
N SER A 180 -3.92 41.23 17.00
CA SER A 180 -2.58 41.78 16.75
C SER A 180 -1.45 40.81 17.09
N LYS A 181 -1.70 39.78 17.92
CA LYS A 181 -0.74 38.68 18.16
C LYS A 181 -0.62 37.79 16.92
N VAL A 182 -1.74 37.40 16.32
CA VAL A 182 -1.75 36.62 15.07
C VAL A 182 -1.06 37.38 13.95
N VAL A 183 -1.36 38.67 13.81
CA VAL A 183 -0.69 39.51 12.79
C VAL A 183 0.78 39.69 13.09
N TYR A 184 1.16 39.92 14.35
CA TYR A 184 2.58 39.94 14.73
C TYR A 184 3.27 38.62 14.38
N GLN A 185 2.71 37.47 14.71
CA GLN A 185 3.29 36.16 14.38
C GLN A 185 3.42 35.93 12.87
N PHE A 186 2.43 36.38 12.09
CA PHE A 186 2.47 36.34 10.64
C PHE A 186 3.54 37.27 10.05
N MET A 187 3.68 38.48 10.61
CA MET A 187 4.63 39.50 10.16
C MET A 187 6.04 39.33 10.74
N ARG A 188 6.20 38.55 11.82
CA ARG A 188 7.45 38.37 12.57
C ARG A 188 8.61 37.94 11.66
N PRO A 189 8.46 36.95 10.76
CA PRO A 189 9.54 36.59 9.82
C PRO A 189 10.01 37.80 8.98
N HIS A 190 9.08 38.65 8.55
CA HIS A 190 9.37 39.83 7.74
C HIS A 190 9.93 41.02 8.55
N LEU A 191 9.67 41.08 9.85
CA LEU A 191 10.24 42.07 10.76
C LEU A 191 11.65 41.71 11.20
N GLU A 192 11.91 40.43 11.45
CA GLU A 192 13.23 39.88 11.76
C GLU A 192 14.19 40.01 10.54
N GLU A 193 13.68 39.87 9.31
CA GLU A 193 14.40 40.19 8.06
C GLU A 193 14.91 41.65 7.98
N ARG A 194 14.26 42.61 8.66
CA ARG A 194 14.68 44.03 8.66
C ARG A 194 15.68 44.38 9.75
N SER A 195 15.72 43.63 10.86
CA SER A 195 16.69 43.86 11.95
C SER A 195 17.96 43.01 11.81
N GLN A 196 17.88 41.87 11.11
CA GLN A 196 18.99 40.97 10.82
C GLN A 196 19.32 40.92 9.33
N THR A 197 19.97 41.96 8.80
CA THR A 197 20.87 41.71 7.67
C THR A 197 21.92 40.69 8.11
N PHE A 198 21.85 39.48 7.56
CA PHE A 198 22.76 38.32 7.65
C PHE A 198 22.37 37.19 8.62
N GLY A 199 21.73 36.14 8.07
CA GLY A 199 21.91 34.75 8.52
C GLY A 199 20.64 33.91 8.67
N ASP A 200 20.15 33.38 7.56
CA ASP A 200 19.48 32.07 7.38
C ASP A 200 18.07 32.08 6.76
N PHE A 201 18.07 31.84 5.44
CA PHE A 201 17.05 31.19 4.61
C PHE A 201 15.60 31.68 4.66
N THR A 202 15.37 32.94 4.27
CA THR A 202 14.19 33.35 3.49
C THR A 202 14.64 34.31 2.38
N GLY A 203 14.89 33.76 1.18
CA GLY A 203 15.32 34.57 0.03
C GLY A 203 14.15 35.37 -0.53
N SER A 204 14.10 36.68 -0.30
CA SER A 204 13.26 37.56 -1.11
C SER A 204 13.73 37.47 -2.57
N LEU A 205 12.89 36.86 -3.42
CA LEU A 205 13.16 36.68 -4.85
C LEU A 205 13.36 38.04 -5.52
N LYS A 206 14.62 38.45 -5.69
CA LYS A 206 15.00 39.70 -6.38
C LYS A 206 14.99 39.48 -7.89
N LEU A 207 13.81 39.27 -8.45
CA LEU A 207 13.62 39.21 -9.90
C LEU A 207 13.96 40.58 -10.49
N GLN A 208 14.77 40.59 -11.56
CA GLN A 208 14.99 41.83 -12.28
C GLN A 208 13.71 42.22 -13.03
N PRO A 209 13.44 43.53 -13.20
CA PRO A 209 12.34 43.99 -14.04
C PRO A 209 12.44 43.34 -15.41
N GLN A 210 11.32 42.78 -15.87
CA GLN A 210 11.20 42.06 -17.13
C GLN A 210 11.73 42.95 -18.27
N LYS A 211 12.87 42.56 -18.85
CA LYS A 211 13.43 43.24 -20.03
C LYS A 211 12.71 42.74 -21.27
N ASP A 212 12.61 43.58 -22.29
CA ASP A 212 12.22 43.15 -23.64
C ASP A 212 13.30 42.19 -24.17
N ILE A 213 13.16 40.91 -23.86
CA ILE A 213 14.03 39.83 -24.32
C ILE A 213 13.37 39.12 -25.49
N GLU A 214 14.14 38.88 -26.55
CA GLU A 214 13.67 38.12 -27.70
C GLU A 214 13.57 36.63 -27.34
N PRO A 215 12.58 35.86 -27.85
CA PRO A 215 12.40 34.45 -27.50
C PRO A 215 13.65 33.59 -27.72
N ALA A 216 14.39 33.84 -28.81
CA ALA A 216 15.63 33.12 -29.10
C ALA A 216 16.74 33.40 -28.06
N GLN A 217 16.77 34.63 -27.51
CA GLN A 217 17.72 34.99 -26.47
C GLN A 217 17.33 34.37 -25.12
N ALA A 218 16.04 34.38 -24.76
CA ALA A 218 15.54 33.72 -23.55
C ALA A 218 15.88 32.21 -23.55
N ARG A 219 15.65 31.52 -24.68
CA ARG A 219 16.04 30.11 -24.87
C ARG A 219 17.53 29.88 -24.69
N ALA A 220 18.37 30.73 -25.28
CA ALA A 220 19.83 30.60 -25.18
C ALA A 220 20.33 30.82 -23.74
N VAL A 221 19.74 31.77 -23.02
CA VAL A 221 20.04 32.02 -21.60
C VAL A 221 19.65 30.80 -20.77
N LEU A 222 18.42 30.30 -20.91
CA LEU A 222 17.98 29.11 -20.17
C LEU A 222 18.86 27.91 -20.48
N ALA A 223 19.18 27.62 -21.75
CA ALA A 223 20.08 26.53 -22.11
C ALA A 223 21.46 26.64 -21.44
N SER A 224 22.01 27.86 -21.34
CA SER A 224 23.27 28.10 -20.65
C SER A 224 23.17 27.87 -19.15
N ILE A 225 22.06 28.27 -18.52
CA ILE A 225 21.80 28.08 -17.09
C ILE A 225 21.59 26.59 -16.78
N LEU A 226 20.81 25.87 -17.59
CA LEU A 226 20.63 24.42 -17.45
C LEU A 226 21.98 23.70 -17.48
N LYS A 227 22.85 24.06 -18.43
CA LYS A 227 24.20 23.50 -18.53
C LYS A 227 25.11 23.87 -17.35
N LYS A 228 25.04 25.13 -16.88
CA LYS A 228 25.79 25.60 -15.69
C LYS A 228 25.47 24.75 -14.47
N HIS A 229 24.20 24.42 -14.26
CA HIS A 229 23.72 23.64 -13.11
C HIS A 229 23.61 22.14 -13.37
N ARG A 230 24.05 21.67 -14.55
CA ARG A 230 23.95 20.26 -14.99
C ARG A 230 22.50 19.74 -15.04
N LEU A 231 21.54 20.63 -15.22
CA LEU A 231 20.12 20.30 -15.41
C LEU A 231 19.84 19.83 -16.84
N ASP A 232 20.73 20.17 -17.78
CA ASP A 232 20.69 19.75 -19.21
C ASP A 232 20.75 18.23 -19.40
N ARG A 233 21.05 17.48 -18.34
CA ARG A 233 21.04 16.02 -18.28
C ARG A 233 19.63 15.45 -18.09
N TYR A 234 18.76 16.21 -17.44
CA TYR A 234 17.41 15.78 -17.07
C TYR A 234 16.36 16.36 -18.02
N VAL A 235 16.56 17.60 -18.46
CA VAL A 235 15.58 18.34 -19.25
C VAL A 235 16.26 19.32 -20.20
N ASP A 236 15.71 19.49 -21.40
CA ASP A 236 16.12 20.52 -22.36
C ASP A 236 15.11 21.68 -22.44
N VAL A 237 15.51 22.75 -23.12
CA VAL A 237 14.66 23.95 -23.26
C VAL A 237 13.35 23.64 -23.99
N ALA A 238 13.38 22.77 -25.01
CA ALA A 238 12.18 22.44 -25.78
C ALA A 238 11.13 21.70 -24.93
N THR A 239 11.59 20.82 -24.04
CA THR A 239 10.76 20.11 -23.07
C THR A 239 10.13 21.08 -22.09
N ILE A 240 10.90 22.03 -21.54
CA ILE A 240 10.36 23.09 -20.67
C ILE A 240 9.33 23.97 -21.40
N GLU A 241 9.59 24.36 -22.66
CA GLU A 241 8.62 25.11 -23.46
C GLU A 241 7.33 24.31 -23.66
N THR A 242 7.42 22.99 -23.82
CA THR A 242 6.25 22.10 -23.92
C THR A 242 5.45 22.11 -22.61
N TRP A 243 6.11 22.12 -21.45
CA TRP A 243 5.43 22.25 -20.15
C TRP A 243 4.65 23.56 -20.07
N ILE A 244 5.25 24.66 -20.51
CA ILE A 244 4.66 26.00 -20.46
C ILE A 244 3.52 26.14 -21.47
N GLN A 245 3.64 25.54 -22.66
CA GLN A 245 2.60 25.55 -23.70
C GLN A 245 1.33 24.87 -23.24
N ASN A 246 1.48 23.72 -22.55
CA ASN A 246 0.40 22.82 -22.14
C ASN A 246 -0.14 23.11 -20.73
N LEU A 247 0.10 24.30 -20.18
CA LEU A 247 -0.49 24.69 -18.89
C LEU A 247 -2.02 24.71 -19.00
N ASP A 248 -2.69 23.92 -18.16
CA ASP A 248 -4.15 23.94 -18.02
C ASP A 248 -4.59 24.92 -16.92
N ASP A 249 -5.89 25.21 -16.87
CA ASP A 249 -6.49 26.12 -15.88
C ASP A 249 -6.66 25.46 -14.48
N SER A 250 -6.31 24.18 -14.33
CA SER A 250 -6.58 23.36 -13.13
C SER A 250 -5.37 23.16 -12.22
N HIS A 251 -4.17 23.42 -12.73
CA HIS A 251 -2.92 23.31 -11.98
C HIS A 251 -2.44 24.69 -11.53
N SER A 252 -1.79 24.74 -10.36
CA SER A 252 -1.11 25.96 -9.93
C SER A 252 -0.16 26.38 -11.07
N ASP A 253 -0.17 27.66 -11.43
CA ASP A 253 0.54 28.27 -12.57
C ASP A 253 2.08 28.10 -12.54
N LEU A 254 2.60 27.19 -11.71
CA LEU A 254 3.98 27.12 -11.24
C LEU A 254 4.53 25.67 -11.21
N SER A 255 3.81 24.64 -11.67
CA SER A 255 4.33 23.26 -11.66
C SER A 255 5.65 23.13 -12.44
N TYR A 256 5.80 23.85 -13.55
CA TYR A 256 7.06 23.87 -14.32
C TYR A 256 8.24 24.43 -13.50
N LEU A 257 7.96 25.36 -12.59
CA LEU A 257 8.94 25.99 -11.71
C LEU A 257 9.35 25.01 -10.61
N THR A 258 8.38 24.45 -9.89
CA THR A 258 8.63 23.48 -8.81
C THR A 258 9.36 22.25 -9.32
N MET A 259 9.01 21.75 -10.51
CA MET A 259 9.70 20.63 -11.15
C MET A 259 11.16 20.94 -11.47
N LEU A 260 11.44 22.10 -12.07
CA LEU A 260 12.82 22.48 -12.40
C LEU A 260 13.67 22.73 -11.14
N LEU A 261 13.07 23.35 -10.12
CA LEU A 261 13.74 23.59 -8.84
C LEU A 261 13.96 22.30 -8.06
N GLY A 262 13.05 21.32 -8.14
CA GLY A 262 13.24 19.99 -7.55
C GLY A 262 14.42 19.22 -8.15
N LEU A 263 14.75 19.45 -9.42
CA LEU A 263 15.94 18.88 -10.07
C LEU A 263 17.24 19.57 -9.65
N LEU A 264 17.16 20.79 -9.13
CA LEU A 264 18.31 21.51 -8.60
C LEU A 264 18.75 20.85 -7.30
N ARG A 265 20.05 20.54 -7.19
CA ARG A 265 20.60 19.87 -6.00
C ARG A 265 20.46 20.75 -4.77
N GLY A 266 20.23 20.15 -3.59
CA GLY A 266 20.12 20.84 -2.30
C GLY A 266 21.36 21.62 -1.83
N GLU A 267 22.41 21.72 -2.65
CA GLU A 267 23.58 22.58 -2.42
C GLU A 267 23.53 23.89 -3.22
N ALA A 268 22.46 24.14 -3.98
CA ALA A 268 22.35 25.36 -4.77
C ALA A 268 22.22 26.60 -3.88
N SER A 269 22.99 27.64 -4.21
CA SER A 269 22.90 28.92 -3.51
C SER A 269 21.62 29.66 -3.90
N GLU A 270 21.22 30.64 -3.08
CA GLU A 270 20.11 31.55 -3.41
C GLU A 270 20.33 32.24 -4.77
N GLN A 271 21.58 32.56 -5.10
CA GLN A 271 21.93 33.14 -6.40
C GLN A 271 21.64 32.15 -7.54
N ASP A 272 21.97 30.87 -7.36
CA ASP A 272 21.71 29.84 -8.37
C ASP A 272 20.20 29.64 -8.58
N LEU A 273 19.43 29.62 -7.49
CA LEU A 273 17.96 29.60 -7.55
C LEU A 273 17.42 30.81 -8.32
N ASN A 274 17.83 32.03 -7.94
CA ASN A 274 17.38 33.25 -8.60
C ASN A 274 17.74 33.28 -10.09
N GLU A 275 18.92 32.79 -10.47
CA GLU A 275 19.34 32.69 -11.88
C GLU A 275 18.45 31.70 -12.67
N VAL A 276 18.16 30.52 -12.12
CA VAL A 276 17.26 29.53 -12.74
C VAL A 276 15.85 30.09 -12.89
N ILE A 277 15.32 30.69 -11.82
CA ILE A 277 13.97 31.26 -11.82
C ILE A 277 13.89 32.40 -12.84
N GLN A 278 14.85 33.32 -12.87
CA GLN A 278 14.84 34.43 -13.82
C GLN A 278 14.89 33.93 -15.27
N ALA A 279 15.79 32.99 -15.59
CA ALA A 279 15.89 32.44 -16.94
C ALA A 279 14.61 31.69 -17.36
N LEU A 280 13.98 30.97 -16.43
CA LEU A 280 12.73 30.28 -16.66
C LEU A 280 11.56 31.26 -16.87
N MET A 281 11.50 32.34 -16.08
CA MET A 281 10.49 33.39 -16.23
C MET A 281 10.62 34.13 -17.57
N ASP A 282 11.85 34.35 -18.05
CA ASP A 282 12.09 34.95 -19.38
C ASP A 282 11.55 34.04 -20.50
N VAL A 283 11.75 32.72 -20.39
CA VAL A 283 11.18 31.73 -21.33
C VAL A 283 9.66 31.66 -21.20
N TYR A 284 9.10 31.58 -20.00
CA TYR A 284 7.66 31.61 -19.75
C TYR A 284 6.98 32.80 -20.42
N SER A 285 7.57 33.97 -20.26
CA SER A 285 7.02 35.24 -20.77
C SER A 285 7.01 35.32 -22.29
N THR A 286 7.94 34.62 -22.94
CA THR A 286 8.12 34.64 -24.40
C THR A 286 7.53 33.43 -25.11
N THR A 287 7.18 32.36 -24.39
CA THR A 287 6.58 31.13 -24.91
C THR A 287 5.08 31.32 -25.14
N GLN A 288 4.58 30.90 -26.30
CA GLN A 288 3.15 30.89 -26.61
C GLN A 288 2.43 29.82 -25.79
N GLN A 289 1.21 30.10 -25.33
CA GLN A 289 0.45 29.17 -24.49
C GLN A 289 -0.93 28.91 -25.10
N ASP A 290 -1.40 27.67 -25.01
CA ASP A 290 -2.69 27.26 -25.58
C ASP A 290 -3.84 27.97 -24.88
N ARG A 291 -3.80 28.07 -23.54
CA ARG A 291 -4.76 28.84 -22.73
C ARG A 291 -4.79 30.34 -23.05
N LEU A 292 -3.73 30.88 -23.66
CA LEU A 292 -3.67 32.27 -24.11
C LEU A 292 -4.00 32.44 -25.60
N GLY A 293 -4.54 31.40 -26.25
CA GLY A 293 -4.90 31.42 -27.67
C GLY A 293 -3.68 31.48 -28.58
N GLY A 294 -2.60 30.78 -28.22
CA GLY A 294 -1.35 30.76 -28.98
C GLY A 294 -0.52 32.05 -28.85
N LYS A 295 -0.78 32.87 -27.83
CA LYS A 295 0.01 34.08 -27.51
C LYS A 295 0.87 33.86 -26.28
N SER A 296 1.97 34.60 -26.16
CA SER A 296 2.79 34.61 -24.95
C SER A 296 2.24 35.58 -23.89
N PRO A 297 2.57 35.39 -22.60
CA PRO A 297 2.24 36.36 -21.55
C PRO A 297 2.70 37.80 -21.88
N LEU A 298 3.92 37.95 -22.43
CA LEU A 298 4.45 39.25 -22.85
C LEU A 298 3.62 39.86 -23.99
N GLN A 299 3.17 39.06 -24.96
CA GLN A 299 2.29 39.52 -26.04
C GLN A 299 0.93 39.98 -25.50
N LYS A 300 0.30 39.18 -24.62
CA LYS A 300 -0.96 39.57 -23.96
C LYS A 300 -0.80 40.85 -23.13
N SER A 301 0.29 40.98 -22.37
CA SER A 301 0.59 42.19 -21.58
C SER A 301 0.71 43.43 -22.47
N ARG A 302 1.42 43.32 -23.60
CA ARG A 302 1.55 44.39 -24.60
C ARG A 302 0.22 44.77 -25.26
N GLU A 303 -0.70 43.81 -25.43
CA GLU A 303 -2.06 44.06 -25.92
C GLU A 303 -2.94 44.74 -24.87
N MET A 304 -2.75 44.43 -23.59
CA MET A 304 -3.58 44.96 -22.50
C MET A 304 -3.28 46.40 -22.08
N LYS A 305 -2.09 46.94 -22.40
CA LYS A 305 -1.58 48.35 -22.36
C LYS A 305 -2.25 49.50 -21.56
N ARG A 306 -3.22 49.31 -20.65
CA ARG A 306 -3.93 50.37 -19.90
C ARG A 306 -4.52 49.99 -18.53
N ARG A 307 -4.21 48.83 -17.95
CA ARG A 307 -4.51 48.56 -16.54
C ARG A 307 -3.22 48.26 -15.79
N ASN A 308 -3.05 48.88 -14.62
CA ASN A 308 -1.99 48.52 -13.69
C ASN A 308 -2.06 47.01 -13.46
N PRO A 309 -0.94 46.27 -13.56
CA PRO A 309 -0.96 44.85 -13.30
C PRO A 309 -1.47 44.61 -11.87
N GLU A 310 -2.52 43.81 -11.75
CA GLU A 310 -2.97 43.25 -10.48
C GLU A 310 -1.83 42.35 -9.99
N ILE A 311 -1.12 42.78 -8.94
CA ILE A 311 -0.08 41.98 -8.31
C ILE A 311 -0.81 40.97 -7.41
N ILE A 312 -0.87 39.72 -7.85
CA ILE A 312 -1.31 38.60 -7.03
C ILE A 312 -0.07 38.10 -6.30
N ALA A 313 -0.07 38.21 -4.97
CA ALA A 313 0.95 37.63 -4.12
C ALA A 313 0.54 36.18 -3.81
N ASP A 314 1.38 35.22 -4.20
CA ASP A 314 1.17 33.80 -3.92
C ASP A 314 2.39 33.24 -3.18
N GLN A 315 2.19 32.42 -2.16
CA GLN A 315 3.28 31.76 -1.44
C GLN A 315 3.55 30.41 -2.08
N ILE A 316 4.74 30.27 -2.66
CA ILE A 316 5.20 29.01 -3.25
C ILE A 316 6.03 28.30 -2.18
N PRO A 317 5.54 27.21 -1.56
CA PRO A 317 6.39 26.38 -0.72
C PRO A 317 7.46 25.74 -1.61
N LEU A 318 8.65 26.34 -1.64
CA LEU A 318 9.79 25.80 -2.35
C LEU A 318 10.21 24.49 -1.66
N CYS A 319 9.88 23.36 -2.31
CA CYS A 319 10.40 22.00 -2.09
C CYS A 319 10.80 21.71 -0.63
N THR A 320 9.85 21.30 0.21
CA THR A 320 10.20 20.96 1.59
C THR A 320 10.85 19.58 1.67
N ASP A 321 11.82 19.42 2.57
CA ASP A 321 12.43 18.12 2.89
C ASP A 321 11.47 17.16 3.62
N GLU A 322 10.18 17.48 3.68
CA GLU A 322 9.17 16.70 4.40
C GLU A 322 9.02 15.30 3.81
N TRP A 323 8.99 15.16 2.48
CA TRP A 323 8.93 13.83 1.85
C TRP A 323 10.20 13.01 2.14
N ILE A 324 11.37 13.66 2.29
CA ILE A 324 12.62 13.00 2.67
C ILE A 324 12.50 12.44 4.08
N LYS A 325 11.95 13.23 5.02
CA LYS A 325 11.68 12.78 6.38
C LYS A 325 10.74 11.55 6.37
N LYS A 326 9.67 11.58 5.58
CA LYS A 326 8.76 10.42 5.43
C LYS A 326 9.44 9.20 4.84
N SER A 327 10.30 9.39 3.83
CA SER A 327 11.12 8.31 3.28
C SER A 327 12.08 7.73 4.33
N GLN A 328 12.72 8.56 5.15
CA GLN A 328 13.59 8.11 6.25
C GLN A 328 12.81 7.33 7.32
N GLU A 329 11.62 7.79 7.68
CA GLU A 329 10.70 7.06 8.58
C GLU A 329 10.34 5.68 7.99
N ALA A 330 10.02 5.61 6.69
CA ALA A 330 9.73 4.36 5.99
C ALA A 330 10.91 3.38 6.03
N MET A 331 12.13 3.87 5.76
CA MET A 331 13.36 3.07 5.86
C MET A 331 13.59 2.54 7.28
N GLU A 332 13.26 3.32 8.30
CA GLU A 332 13.39 2.91 9.70
C GLU A 332 12.35 1.83 10.09
N HIS A 333 11.14 1.90 9.53
CA HIS A 333 10.14 0.83 9.65
C HIS A 333 10.61 -0.46 8.95
N MET A 334 11.17 -0.38 7.74
CA MET A 334 11.72 -1.56 7.06
C MET A 334 12.81 -2.26 7.86
N LYS A 335 13.74 -1.50 8.48
CA LYS A 335 14.79 -2.07 9.35
C LYS A 335 14.22 -2.84 10.55
N ARG A 336 13.02 -2.51 10.99
CA ARG A 336 12.32 -3.15 12.12
C ARG A 336 11.40 -4.28 11.70
N GLY A 337 11.42 -4.70 10.42
CA GLY A 337 10.50 -5.70 9.86
C GLY A 337 9.05 -5.24 9.77
N LYS A 338 8.80 -3.93 9.86
CA LYS A 338 7.45 -3.32 9.87
C LYS A 338 7.06 -2.88 8.46
N SER A 339 6.89 -3.83 7.55
CA SER A 339 6.66 -3.57 6.12
C SER A 339 5.38 -2.79 5.84
N ALA A 340 4.28 -3.09 6.53
CA ALA A 340 3.02 -2.35 6.40
C ALA A 340 3.18 -0.85 6.70
N GLN A 341 3.77 -0.51 7.86
CA GLN A 341 4.02 0.88 8.23
C GLN A 341 5.04 1.57 7.31
N ALA A 342 5.98 0.80 6.75
CA ALA A 342 6.91 1.35 5.76
C ALA A 342 6.19 1.75 4.47
N VAL A 343 5.27 0.91 3.97
CA VAL A 343 4.44 1.24 2.80
C VAL A 343 3.64 2.52 3.05
N ASP A 344 2.98 2.65 4.21
CA ASP A 344 2.19 3.85 4.54
C ASP A 344 3.05 5.13 4.50
N LYS A 345 4.28 5.07 5.01
CA LYS A 345 5.21 6.20 4.98
C LYS A 345 5.76 6.52 3.60
N PHE A 346 5.98 5.52 2.74
CA PHE A 346 6.28 5.77 1.33
C PHE A 346 5.09 6.43 0.61
N GLN A 347 3.87 5.98 0.87
CA GLN A 347 2.68 6.63 0.31
C GLN A 347 2.53 8.08 0.79
N GLU A 348 2.78 8.38 2.08
CA GLU A 348 2.85 9.76 2.59
C GLU A 348 3.89 10.59 1.81
N ALA A 349 5.09 10.05 1.58
CA ALA A 349 6.13 10.73 0.81
C ALA A 349 5.68 11.06 -0.62
N PHE A 350 5.06 10.10 -1.32
CA PHE A 350 4.53 10.32 -2.67
C PHE A 350 3.37 11.33 -2.70
N ARG A 351 2.47 11.30 -1.71
CA ARG A 351 1.39 12.31 -1.59
C ARG A 351 1.95 13.72 -1.40
N ILE A 352 3.02 13.87 -0.59
CA ILE A 352 3.70 15.16 -0.42
C ILE A 352 4.30 15.63 -1.75
N LEU A 353 5.01 14.76 -2.46
CA LEU A 353 5.59 15.09 -3.77
C LEU A 353 4.53 15.49 -4.80
N LEU A 354 3.40 14.77 -4.85
CA LEU A 354 2.27 15.07 -5.73
C LEU A 354 1.61 16.39 -5.35
N LYS A 355 1.38 16.64 -4.05
CA LYS A 355 0.81 17.90 -3.54
C LYS A 355 1.72 19.10 -3.83
N GLN A 356 3.04 18.93 -3.69
CA GLN A 356 4.04 19.95 -3.97
C GLN A 356 4.38 20.08 -5.45
N GLN A 357 3.89 19.16 -6.29
CA GLN A 357 4.13 19.13 -7.73
C GLN A 357 5.63 19.26 -8.07
N THR A 358 6.48 18.56 -7.31
CA THR A 358 7.95 18.67 -7.37
C THR A 358 8.61 17.33 -7.68
N THR A 359 9.93 17.30 -7.82
CA THR A 359 10.71 16.08 -8.06
C THR A 359 12.10 16.13 -7.41
N ASN A 360 12.90 15.09 -7.63
CA ASN A 360 14.28 15.02 -7.17
C ASN A 360 15.13 14.18 -8.15
N PRO A 361 16.43 14.50 -8.38
CA PRO A 361 17.31 13.69 -9.22
C PRO A 361 17.41 12.22 -8.81
N GLU A 362 17.16 11.88 -7.55
CA GLU A 362 17.24 10.52 -7.01
C GLU A 362 15.86 9.86 -6.82
N ILE A 363 14.80 10.37 -7.46
CA ILE A 363 13.43 9.89 -7.24
C ILE A 363 13.25 8.40 -7.56
N TYR A 364 13.99 7.87 -8.53
CA TYR A 364 14.00 6.44 -8.85
C TYR A 364 14.40 5.57 -7.65
N ARG A 365 15.18 6.08 -6.69
CA ARG A 365 15.53 5.37 -5.46
C ARG A 365 14.34 5.21 -4.52
N LEU A 366 13.47 6.22 -4.45
CA LEU A 366 12.26 6.17 -3.64
C LEU A 366 11.34 5.05 -4.12
N PHE A 367 11.17 4.92 -5.44
CA PHE A 367 10.41 3.84 -6.07
C PHE A 367 11.00 2.44 -5.76
N ALA A 368 12.31 2.24 -5.87
CA ALA A 368 12.89 0.94 -5.53
C ALA A 368 12.77 0.59 -4.03
N ASN A 369 12.89 1.59 -3.15
CA ASN A 369 12.71 1.36 -1.72
C ASN A 369 11.24 1.02 -1.38
N ALA A 370 10.29 1.72 -2.02
CA ALA A 370 8.87 1.40 -1.90
C ALA A 370 8.56 0.01 -2.46
N ALA A 371 9.19 -0.39 -3.57
CA ALA A 371 9.07 -1.73 -4.13
C ALA A 371 9.41 -2.82 -3.10
N ILE A 372 10.53 -2.68 -2.40
CA ILE A 372 10.92 -3.63 -1.34
C ILE A 372 9.88 -3.66 -0.22
N ALA A 373 9.37 -2.50 0.21
CA ALA A 373 8.36 -2.46 1.26
C ALA A 373 7.09 -3.22 0.87
N HIS A 374 6.62 -3.07 -0.37
CA HIS A 374 5.49 -3.82 -0.91
C HIS A 374 5.79 -5.32 -1.00
N LEU A 375 6.95 -5.70 -1.54
CA LEU A 375 7.35 -7.11 -1.65
C LEU A 375 7.48 -7.78 -0.27
N MET A 376 8.06 -7.09 0.72
CA MET A 376 8.13 -7.56 2.11
C MET A 376 6.78 -7.59 2.83
N ARG A 377 5.77 -6.87 2.33
CA ARG A 377 4.38 -6.96 2.80
C ARG A 377 3.61 -8.08 2.08
N GLY A 378 4.18 -8.65 1.02
CA GLY A 378 3.57 -9.66 0.17
C GLY A 378 2.71 -9.11 -0.98
N ASP A 379 2.78 -7.81 -1.29
CA ASP A 379 2.09 -7.24 -2.45
C ASP A 379 2.95 -7.36 -3.72
N LEU A 380 2.92 -8.54 -4.36
CA LEU A 380 3.74 -8.84 -5.53
C LEU A 380 3.61 -7.79 -6.64
N LEU A 381 2.38 -7.52 -7.11
CA LEU A 381 2.19 -6.65 -8.28
C LEU A 381 2.65 -5.21 -8.05
N LEU A 382 2.27 -4.60 -6.93
CA LEU A 382 2.71 -3.24 -6.59
C LEU A 382 4.23 -3.21 -6.43
N GLY A 383 4.80 -4.20 -5.74
CA GLY A 383 6.25 -4.33 -5.58
C GLY A 383 6.98 -4.42 -6.92
N GLU A 384 6.53 -5.30 -7.81
CA GLU A 384 7.10 -5.47 -9.15
C GLU A 384 6.98 -4.19 -9.97
N LYS A 385 5.81 -3.56 -9.99
CA LYS A 385 5.58 -2.38 -10.80
C LYS A 385 6.39 -1.18 -10.31
N MET A 386 6.58 -1.04 -9.00
CA MET A 386 7.43 0.01 -8.43
C MET A 386 8.91 -0.18 -8.80
N VAL A 387 9.43 -1.42 -8.84
CA VAL A 387 10.80 -1.65 -9.32
C VAL A 387 10.93 -1.41 -10.81
N ASP A 388 9.90 -1.75 -11.60
CA ASP A 388 9.88 -1.45 -13.03
C ASP A 388 9.86 0.06 -13.29
N ILE A 389 9.07 0.83 -12.55
CA ILE A 389 9.07 2.31 -12.62
C ILE A 389 10.45 2.87 -12.26
N SER A 390 11.07 2.35 -11.19
CA SER A 390 12.42 2.76 -10.79
C SER A 390 13.44 2.57 -11.92
N LEU A 391 13.38 1.42 -12.59
CA LEU A 391 14.27 1.06 -13.70
C LEU A 391 13.91 1.74 -15.01
N GLU A 392 12.65 2.11 -15.22
CA GLU A 392 12.24 2.96 -16.33
C GLU A 392 12.86 4.35 -16.19
N PHE A 393 12.81 4.93 -14.98
CA PHE A 393 13.42 6.24 -14.71
C PHE A 393 14.95 6.20 -14.77
N ASN A 394 15.58 5.17 -14.18
CA ASN A 394 17.01 4.97 -14.30
C ASN A 394 17.38 3.50 -14.55
N PRO A 395 17.57 3.11 -15.83
CA PRO A 395 17.94 1.74 -16.20
C PRO A 395 19.28 1.27 -15.63
N ASN A 396 20.14 2.22 -15.25
CA ASN A 396 21.46 1.97 -14.68
C ASN A 396 21.46 1.96 -13.15
N TYR A 397 20.29 1.95 -12.51
CA TYR A 397 20.20 1.89 -11.05
C TYR A 397 20.49 0.47 -10.53
N ASP A 398 21.71 0.28 -10.01
CA ASP A 398 22.22 -1.02 -9.54
C ASP A 398 21.34 -1.70 -8.50
N PHE A 399 20.78 -0.92 -7.56
CA PHE A 399 19.90 -1.45 -6.53
C PHE A 399 18.53 -1.84 -7.08
N GLY A 400 17.94 -1.06 -7.99
CA GLY A 400 16.70 -1.46 -8.69
C GLY A 400 16.89 -2.76 -9.46
N LEU A 401 18.02 -2.90 -10.17
CA LEU A 401 18.38 -4.13 -10.90
C LEU A 401 18.55 -5.32 -9.95
N GLN A 402 19.09 -5.08 -8.75
CA GLN A 402 19.19 -6.10 -7.73
C GLN A 402 17.81 -6.53 -7.23
N VAL A 403 16.92 -5.59 -6.88
CA VAL A 403 15.56 -5.91 -6.41
C VAL A 403 14.81 -6.73 -7.46
N LYS A 404 14.91 -6.38 -8.75
CA LYS A 404 14.29 -7.17 -9.83
C LYS A 404 14.87 -8.60 -9.90
N ARG A 405 16.18 -8.78 -9.72
CA ARG A 405 16.80 -10.12 -9.66
C ARG A 405 16.41 -10.91 -8.42
N ASP A 406 16.32 -10.25 -7.27
CA ASP A 406 15.93 -10.90 -6.01
C ASP A 406 14.47 -11.37 -6.09
N LEU A 407 13.59 -10.56 -6.71
CA LEU A 407 12.23 -10.95 -7.07
C LEU A 407 12.19 -12.17 -7.99
N GLN A 408 12.94 -12.15 -9.10
CA GLN A 408 13.03 -13.29 -10.04
C GLN A 408 13.59 -14.58 -9.43
N ARG A 409 14.29 -14.48 -8.30
CA ARG A 409 14.84 -15.63 -7.56
C ARG A 409 13.92 -16.18 -6.48
N GLY A 410 12.73 -15.62 -6.34
CA GLY A 410 11.78 -16.01 -5.29
C GLY A 410 12.17 -15.54 -3.89
N THR A 411 13.00 -14.50 -3.77
CA THR A 411 13.48 -14.01 -2.45
C THR A 411 12.33 -13.56 -1.54
N TYR A 412 11.20 -13.16 -2.13
CA TYR A 412 10.03 -12.65 -1.42
C TYR A 412 8.86 -13.64 -1.37
N ASP A 413 9.02 -14.86 -1.91
CA ASP A 413 7.90 -15.80 -2.11
C ASP A 413 7.21 -16.16 -0.79
N ALA A 414 7.96 -16.37 0.29
CA ALA A 414 7.38 -16.64 1.60
C ALA A 414 6.44 -15.51 2.09
N ALA A 415 6.83 -14.24 1.89
CA ALA A 415 6.01 -13.09 2.27
C ALA A 415 4.79 -12.94 1.35
N ILE A 416 4.97 -13.18 0.04
CA ILE A 416 3.91 -13.14 -0.97
C ILE A 416 2.87 -14.23 -0.69
N SER A 417 3.29 -15.47 -0.50
CA SER A 417 2.39 -16.60 -0.19
C SER A 417 1.65 -16.37 1.12
N SER A 418 2.34 -15.93 2.18
CA SER A 418 1.69 -15.61 3.46
C SER A 418 0.60 -14.55 3.31
N ARG A 419 0.87 -13.48 2.55
CA ARG A 419 -0.11 -12.40 2.33
C ARG A 419 -1.26 -12.84 1.45
N LEU A 420 -1.00 -13.69 0.47
CA LEU A 420 -2.03 -14.28 -0.38
C LEU A 420 -2.98 -15.14 0.47
N CYS A 421 -2.45 -16.01 1.33
CA CYS A 421 -3.26 -16.78 2.28
C CYS A 421 -4.07 -15.86 3.20
N GLU A 422 -3.47 -14.83 3.80
CA GLU A 422 -4.22 -13.85 4.62
C GLU A 422 -5.37 -13.17 3.84
N LYS A 423 -5.11 -12.76 2.59
CA LYS A 423 -6.13 -12.13 1.74
C LYS A 423 -7.22 -13.12 1.36
N MET A 424 -6.86 -14.37 1.07
CA MET A 424 -7.81 -15.45 0.80
C MET A 424 -8.64 -15.78 2.04
N ASP A 425 -8.03 -15.94 3.20
CA ASP A 425 -8.73 -16.19 4.47
C ASP A 425 -9.69 -15.05 4.80
N ALA A 426 -9.25 -13.80 4.62
CA ALA A 426 -10.10 -12.63 4.84
C ALA A 426 -11.23 -12.54 3.80
N ALA A 427 -10.97 -12.89 2.54
CA ALA A 427 -11.97 -12.97 1.50
C ALA A 427 -12.99 -14.06 1.83
N LEU A 428 -12.56 -15.28 2.13
CA LEU A 428 -13.36 -16.44 2.52
C LEU A 428 -14.14 -16.23 3.83
N SER A 429 -13.63 -15.41 4.74
CA SER A 429 -14.31 -15.08 6.00
C SER A 429 -15.34 -13.95 5.87
N ASN A 430 -15.37 -13.22 4.75
CA ASN A 430 -16.31 -12.12 4.55
C ASN A 430 -17.60 -12.63 3.86
N PRO A 431 -18.76 -12.63 4.55
CA PRO A 431 -20.02 -13.14 3.99
C PRO A 431 -20.55 -12.31 2.81
N GLU A 432 -20.10 -11.06 2.68
CA GLU A 432 -20.44 -10.18 1.56
C GLU A 432 -19.46 -10.30 0.40
N HIS A 433 -18.36 -11.05 0.55
CA HIS A 433 -17.45 -11.33 -0.55
C HIS A 433 -18.21 -12.14 -1.62
N PRO A 434 -18.05 -11.79 -2.92
CA PRO A 434 -18.60 -12.54 -4.05
C PRO A 434 -18.56 -14.06 -3.88
N MET A 435 -17.40 -14.61 -3.51
CA MET A 435 -17.15 -16.05 -3.35
C MET A 435 -17.77 -16.72 -2.10
N ASN A 436 -18.41 -15.96 -1.19
CA ASN A 436 -19.11 -16.55 -0.01
C ASN A 436 -20.59 -16.19 0.03
N ARG A 437 -21.11 -15.60 -1.05
CA ARG A 437 -22.53 -15.20 -1.14
C ARG A 437 -23.45 -16.42 -1.01
N TRP A 438 -23.00 -17.55 -1.53
CA TRP A 438 -23.65 -18.85 -1.49
C TRP A 438 -22.77 -19.80 -0.70
N ASN A 439 -23.31 -20.39 0.35
CA ASN A 439 -22.64 -21.44 1.10
C ASN A 439 -23.49 -22.72 1.06
N PRO A 440 -22.89 -23.90 1.27
CA PRO A 440 -23.59 -25.18 1.17
C PRO A 440 -24.83 -25.23 2.08
N GLU A 441 -24.73 -24.78 3.33
CA GLU A 441 -25.82 -24.84 4.31
C GLU A 441 -27.04 -24.02 3.90
N LYS A 442 -26.83 -22.84 3.33
CA LYS A 442 -27.89 -21.94 2.86
C LYS A 442 -28.64 -22.56 1.69
N VAL A 443 -27.92 -23.12 0.73
CA VAL A 443 -28.53 -23.79 -0.45
C VAL A 443 -29.23 -25.08 -0.01
N ALA A 444 -28.60 -25.88 0.87
CA ALA A 444 -29.21 -27.05 1.49
C ALA A 444 -30.46 -26.72 2.32
N GLY A 445 -30.60 -25.49 2.82
CA GLY A 445 -31.81 -24.99 3.49
C GLY A 445 -32.95 -24.59 2.54
N MET A 446 -32.68 -24.35 1.26
CA MET A 446 -33.71 -24.01 0.26
C MET A 446 -34.51 -25.25 -0.15
N THR A 447 -35.78 -25.09 -0.51
CA THR A 447 -36.60 -26.15 -1.11
C THR A 447 -36.17 -26.45 -2.55
N THR A 448 -36.49 -27.64 -3.06
CA THR A 448 -36.20 -28.02 -4.46
C THR A 448 -36.70 -26.98 -5.46
N SER A 449 -37.93 -26.48 -5.29
CA SER A 449 -38.51 -25.47 -6.17
C SER A 449 -37.80 -24.12 -6.08
N GLU A 450 -37.32 -23.72 -4.89
CA GLU A 450 -36.54 -22.49 -4.73
C GLU A 450 -35.17 -22.60 -5.41
N ILE A 451 -34.51 -23.75 -5.33
CA ILE A 451 -33.22 -23.97 -6.00
C ILE A 451 -33.40 -23.91 -7.51
N LEU A 452 -34.38 -24.63 -8.07
CA LEU A 452 -34.66 -24.62 -9.50
C LEU A 452 -35.07 -23.23 -10.02
N ALA A 453 -35.88 -22.49 -9.26
CA ALA A 453 -36.24 -21.11 -9.62
C ALA A 453 -35.03 -20.16 -9.61
N GLN A 454 -34.08 -20.36 -8.69
CA GLN A 454 -32.86 -19.57 -8.64
C GLN A 454 -31.89 -19.95 -9.77
N LEU A 455 -31.80 -21.23 -10.16
CA LEU A 455 -31.07 -21.65 -11.37
C LEU A 455 -31.66 -21.00 -12.63
N GLU A 456 -32.99 -20.89 -12.72
CA GLU A 456 -33.67 -20.23 -13.84
C GLU A 456 -33.31 -18.73 -13.93
N VAL A 457 -33.13 -18.05 -12.79
CA VAL A 457 -32.63 -16.65 -12.75
C VAL A 457 -31.24 -16.55 -13.39
N PHE A 458 -30.43 -17.60 -13.30
CA PHE A 458 -29.10 -17.68 -13.91
C PHE A 458 -29.10 -18.28 -15.33
N GLY A 459 -30.26 -18.39 -15.96
CA GLY A 459 -30.40 -18.90 -17.34
C GLY A 459 -30.46 -20.43 -17.44
N ILE A 460 -30.34 -21.15 -16.32
CA ILE A 460 -30.40 -22.62 -16.27
C ILE A 460 -31.84 -23.05 -16.04
N VAL A 461 -32.55 -23.36 -17.13
CA VAL A 461 -33.97 -23.76 -17.07
C VAL A 461 -34.08 -25.28 -16.90
N GLU A 462 -34.27 -25.71 -15.67
CA GLU A 462 -34.46 -27.13 -15.33
C GLU A 462 -35.77 -27.37 -14.55
N THR A 463 -36.41 -28.50 -14.84
CA THR A 463 -37.49 -29.08 -14.05
C THR A 463 -36.94 -30.26 -13.25
N GLU A 464 -37.66 -30.72 -12.21
CA GLU A 464 -37.22 -31.93 -11.48
C GLU A 464 -37.04 -33.15 -12.41
N GLU A 465 -37.90 -33.31 -13.42
CA GLU A 465 -37.85 -34.43 -14.37
C GLU A 465 -36.66 -34.30 -15.33
N THR A 466 -36.41 -33.11 -15.88
CA THR A 466 -35.28 -32.87 -16.79
C THR A 466 -33.95 -32.95 -16.06
N PHE A 467 -33.87 -32.41 -14.83
CA PHE A 467 -32.69 -32.52 -13.97
C PHE A 467 -32.34 -33.99 -13.72
N ARG A 468 -33.32 -34.79 -13.24
CA ARG A 468 -33.15 -36.24 -13.00
C ARG A 468 -32.69 -36.98 -14.25
N THR A 469 -33.30 -36.66 -15.39
CA THR A 469 -32.99 -37.34 -16.65
C THR A 469 -31.58 -37.02 -17.11
N LYS A 470 -31.16 -35.76 -17.04
CA LYS A 470 -29.83 -35.36 -17.51
C LYS A 470 -28.72 -35.85 -16.59
N ILE A 471 -28.87 -35.65 -15.28
CA ILE A 471 -27.82 -36.04 -14.33
C ILE A 471 -27.61 -37.56 -14.27
N ALA A 472 -28.64 -38.36 -14.54
CA ALA A 472 -28.52 -39.82 -14.64
C ALA A 472 -27.76 -40.30 -15.89
N ASN A 473 -27.48 -39.43 -16.86
CA ASN A 473 -26.76 -39.76 -18.09
C ASN A 473 -25.28 -39.34 -18.06
N VAL A 474 -24.79 -38.82 -16.93
CA VAL A 474 -23.38 -38.44 -16.76
C VAL A 474 -22.76 -39.22 -15.59
N PRO A 475 -21.46 -39.55 -15.67
CA PRO A 475 -20.81 -40.35 -14.64
C PRO A 475 -20.44 -39.55 -13.38
N THR A 476 -20.46 -38.20 -13.46
CA THR A 476 -20.06 -37.29 -12.38
C THR A 476 -20.99 -36.09 -12.29
N ARG A 477 -21.06 -35.51 -11.09
CA ARG A 477 -21.76 -34.24 -10.85
C ARG A 477 -20.99 -33.08 -11.50
N ASP A 478 -19.67 -33.15 -11.53
CA ASP A 478 -18.82 -32.12 -12.16
C ASP A 478 -19.10 -31.98 -13.66
N LEU A 479 -19.22 -33.10 -14.40
CA LEU A 479 -19.59 -33.04 -15.81
C LEU A 479 -20.99 -32.48 -16.02
N PHE A 480 -21.90 -32.71 -15.07
CA PHE A 480 -23.22 -32.10 -15.13
C PHE A 480 -23.15 -30.59 -14.91
N ILE A 481 -22.37 -30.15 -13.92
CA ILE A 481 -22.12 -28.74 -13.63
C ILE A 481 -21.55 -28.05 -14.89
N ASP A 482 -20.57 -28.66 -15.56
CA ASP A 482 -20.02 -28.17 -16.82
C ASP A 482 -21.07 -28.05 -17.93
N GLU A 483 -21.96 -29.04 -18.06
CA GLU A 483 -23.10 -28.96 -18.98
C GLU A 483 -23.99 -27.75 -18.66
N LEU A 484 -24.34 -27.55 -17.38
CA LEU A 484 -25.17 -26.43 -16.95
C LEU A 484 -24.49 -25.07 -17.22
N TYR A 485 -23.17 -24.98 -17.04
CA TYR A 485 -22.42 -23.76 -17.33
C TYR A 485 -22.46 -23.33 -18.79
N THR A 486 -22.73 -24.24 -19.73
CA THR A 486 -22.95 -23.86 -21.15
C THR A 486 -24.18 -22.98 -21.36
N HIS A 487 -25.09 -22.95 -20.38
CA HIS A 487 -26.32 -22.16 -20.39
C HIS A 487 -26.34 -21.06 -19.31
N TYR A 488 -25.28 -20.93 -18.52
CA TYR A 488 -25.19 -19.96 -17.44
C TYR A 488 -25.07 -18.53 -17.95
N THR A 489 -25.93 -17.65 -17.45
CA THR A 489 -25.95 -16.20 -17.76
C THR A 489 -25.83 -15.32 -16.53
N GLY A 490 -25.48 -15.90 -15.37
CA GLY A 490 -25.25 -15.18 -14.13
C GLY A 490 -23.91 -14.43 -14.09
N GLU A 491 -23.64 -13.76 -12.98
CA GLU A 491 -22.33 -13.14 -12.72
C GLU A 491 -21.37 -14.18 -12.13
N GLU A 492 -20.06 -14.03 -12.29
CA GLU A 492 -19.04 -14.97 -11.74
C GLU A 492 -19.23 -15.24 -10.23
N LYS A 493 -19.67 -14.22 -9.47
CA LYS A 493 -19.97 -14.33 -8.04
C LYS A 493 -21.13 -15.25 -7.66
N ASP A 494 -21.88 -15.74 -8.65
CA ASP A 494 -23.05 -16.58 -8.46
C ASP A 494 -22.81 -18.03 -8.93
N GLU A 495 -21.62 -18.35 -9.42
CA GLU A 495 -21.24 -19.70 -9.91
C GLU A 495 -21.31 -20.76 -8.80
N ASP A 496 -20.87 -20.42 -7.58
CA ASP A 496 -20.93 -21.33 -6.42
C ASP A 496 -22.35 -21.81 -6.10
N PHE A 497 -23.37 -21.01 -6.43
CA PHE A 497 -24.75 -21.45 -6.28
C PHE A 497 -25.05 -22.67 -7.16
N VAL A 498 -24.56 -22.70 -8.40
CA VAL A 498 -24.81 -23.79 -9.36
C VAL A 498 -24.22 -25.08 -8.83
N ILE A 499 -22.98 -25.04 -8.33
CA ILE A 499 -22.29 -26.18 -7.73
C ILE A 499 -23.09 -26.73 -6.55
N HIS A 500 -23.40 -25.88 -5.56
CA HIS A 500 -24.15 -26.30 -4.38
C HIS A 500 -25.59 -26.73 -4.70
N ALA A 501 -26.22 -26.13 -5.71
CA ALA A 501 -27.52 -26.52 -6.20
C ALA A 501 -27.50 -27.93 -6.80
N VAL A 502 -26.52 -28.25 -7.64
CA VAL A 502 -26.37 -29.59 -8.24
C VAL A 502 -26.14 -30.63 -7.16
N LEU A 503 -25.21 -30.39 -6.22
CA LEU A 503 -24.96 -31.29 -5.09
C LEU A 503 -26.25 -31.55 -4.30
N THR A 504 -26.91 -30.48 -3.84
CA THR A 504 -28.15 -30.57 -3.04
C THR A 504 -29.29 -31.26 -3.80
N LEU A 505 -29.50 -30.93 -5.08
CA LEU A 505 -30.56 -31.51 -5.89
C LEU A 505 -30.27 -32.97 -6.24
N SER A 506 -29.01 -33.34 -6.49
CA SER A 506 -28.61 -34.72 -6.75
C SER A 506 -28.90 -35.62 -5.55
N GLU A 507 -28.58 -35.17 -4.33
CA GLU A 507 -28.90 -35.91 -3.10
C GLU A 507 -30.40 -36.09 -2.89
N ARG A 508 -31.19 -35.04 -3.16
CA ARG A 508 -32.64 -35.06 -2.91
C ARG A 508 -33.42 -35.82 -3.97
N LEU A 509 -33.02 -35.65 -5.23
CA LEU A 509 -33.76 -36.16 -6.36
C LEU A 509 -33.19 -37.49 -6.80
N CYS A 510 -31.88 -37.68 -6.80
CA CYS A 510 -31.20 -38.78 -7.47
C CYS A 510 -30.38 -39.63 -6.49
N SER A 511 -30.88 -39.88 -5.28
CA SER A 511 -30.20 -40.67 -4.25
C SER A 511 -30.00 -42.14 -4.60
N ASP A 512 -30.62 -42.61 -5.68
CA ASP A 512 -30.47 -43.94 -6.26
C ASP A 512 -29.46 -44.00 -7.42
N GLN A 513 -28.90 -42.86 -7.82
CA GLN A 513 -27.88 -42.78 -8.87
C GLN A 513 -26.48 -42.95 -8.29
N TRP A 514 -25.56 -43.43 -9.13
CA TRP A 514 -24.16 -43.61 -8.80
C TRP A 514 -23.34 -42.50 -9.45
N PHE A 515 -22.52 -41.81 -8.68
CA PHE A 515 -21.55 -40.87 -9.19
C PHE A 515 -20.15 -41.34 -8.86
N ALA A 516 -19.17 -41.06 -9.73
CA ALA A 516 -17.79 -41.51 -9.50
C ALA A 516 -17.25 -40.91 -8.19
N GLU A 517 -17.55 -39.64 -7.92
CA GLU A 517 -17.08 -38.93 -6.72
C GLU A 517 -17.57 -39.59 -5.42
N ASP A 518 -18.75 -40.23 -5.44
CA ASP A 518 -19.30 -40.90 -4.25
C ASP A 518 -18.41 -42.06 -3.78
N LEU A 519 -17.75 -42.78 -4.70
CA LEU A 519 -16.83 -43.86 -4.34
C LEU A 519 -15.59 -43.30 -3.64
N SER A 520 -15.03 -42.22 -4.18
CA SER A 520 -13.90 -41.51 -3.58
C SER A 520 -14.25 -40.97 -2.20
N GLU A 521 -15.43 -40.36 -2.04
CA GLU A 521 -15.90 -39.85 -0.76
C GLU A 521 -16.01 -40.99 0.27
N GLN A 522 -16.50 -42.18 -0.12
CA GLN A 522 -16.53 -43.32 0.80
C GLN A 522 -15.12 -43.83 1.18
N MET A 523 -14.16 -43.79 0.27
CA MET A 523 -12.77 -44.18 0.57
C MET A 523 -12.09 -43.18 1.51
N GLU A 524 -12.32 -41.88 1.32
CA GLU A 524 -11.86 -40.81 2.20
C GLU A 524 -12.49 -40.92 3.59
N GLN A 525 -13.81 -41.10 3.66
CA GLN A 525 -14.52 -41.34 4.93
C GLN A 525 -13.97 -42.57 5.67
N LEU A 526 -13.61 -43.64 4.94
CA LEU A 526 -12.98 -44.81 5.54
C LEU A 526 -11.60 -44.45 6.14
N SER A 527 -10.78 -43.66 5.42
CA SER A 527 -9.49 -43.19 5.93
C SER A 527 -9.63 -42.29 7.15
N GLU A 528 -10.63 -41.41 7.20
CA GLU A 528 -10.89 -40.57 8.38
C GLU A 528 -11.27 -41.42 9.59
N GLN A 529 -12.15 -42.42 9.40
CA GLN A 529 -12.52 -43.34 10.48
C GLN A 529 -11.36 -44.20 10.96
N ALA A 530 -10.47 -44.62 10.06
CA ALA A 530 -9.29 -45.40 10.39
C ALA A 530 -8.26 -44.59 11.20
N LYS A 531 -8.15 -43.27 10.95
CA LYS A 531 -7.23 -42.35 11.63
C LYS A 531 -7.81 -41.74 12.92
N ALA A 532 -9.05 -42.08 13.29
CA ALA A 532 -9.70 -41.53 14.49
C ALA A 532 -9.16 -42.14 15.79
N ASP A 533 -9.11 -41.35 16.86
CA ASP A 533 -8.68 -41.80 18.21
C ASP A 533 -9.45 -43.03 18.73
N LEU A 534 -10.71 -43.18 18.30
CA LEU A 534 -11.57 -44.31 18.64
C LEU A 534 -12.30 -44.79 17.38
N ILE A 535 -11.86 -45.93 16.85
CA ILE A 535 -12.42 -46.52 15.63
C ILE A 535 -13.82 -47.10 15.90
N ASP A 536 -14.82 -46.59 15.20
CA ASP A 536 -16.18 -47.15 15.21
C ASP A 536 -16.31 -48.29 14.20
N SER A 537 -16.23 -49.53 14.69
CA SER A 537 -16.31 -50.73 13.84
C SER A 537 -17.65 -50.88 13.10
N GLU A 538 -18.75 -50.34 13.64
CA GLU A 538 -20.06 -50.41 12.99
C GLU A 538 -20.10 -49.46 11.79
N GLU A 539 -19.60 -48.22 11.96
CA GLU A 539 -19.51 -47.24 10.88
C GLU A 539 -18.51 -47.70 9.80
N VAL A 540 -17.34 -48.23 10.18
CA VAL A 540 -16.39 -48.84 9.22
C VAL A 540 -17.06 -49.92 8.38
N THR A 541 -17.79 -50.85 9.01
CA THR A 541 -18.49 -51.93 8.30
C THR A 541 -19.55 -51.38 7.33
N LYS A 542 -20.22 -50.30 7.71
CA LYS A 542 -21.22 -49.62 6.89
C LYS A 542 -20.59 -48.92 5.68
N ILE A 543 -19.47 -48.23 5.87
CA ILE A 543 -18.71 -47.59 4.77
C ILE A 543 -18.21 -48.67 3.80
N LEU A 544 -17.58 -49.75 4.29
CA LEU A 544 -17.12 -50.86 3.44
C LEU A 544 -18.25 -51.45 2.60
N LYS A 545 -19.44 -51.65 3.16
CA LYS A 545 -20.62 -52.12 2.41
C LYS A 545 -21.09 -51.14 1.33
N ARG A 546 -20.94 -49.84 1.56
CA ARG A 546 -21.24 -48.83 0.54
C ARG A 546 -20.21 -48.90 -0.59
N ILE A 547 -18.93 -49.00 -0.28
CA ILE A 547 -17.87 -49.22 -1.28
C ILE A 547 -18.16 -50.49 -2.11
N GLU A 548 -18.53 -51.59 -1.45
CA GLU A 548 -18.85 -52.86 -2.13
C GLU A 548 -20.04 -52.76 -3.09
N SER A 549 -20.98 -51.86 -2.81
CA SER A 549 -22.17 -51.69 -3.64
C SER A 549 -21.86 -51.07 -5.01
N PHE A 550 -20.70 -50.41 -5.17
CA PHE A 550 -20.23 -49.90 -6.48
C PHE A 550 -19.91 -51.01 -7.49
N GLN A 551 -19.85 -52.28 -7.09
CA GLN A 551 -19.76 -53.39 -8.05
C GLN A 551 -20.97 -53.44 -9.00
N ASP A 552 -22.10 -52.84 -8.59
CA ASP A 552 -23.33 -52.76 -9.35
C ASP A 552 -23.49 -51.43 -10.12
N ALA A 553 -22.50 -50.52 -10.01
CA ALA A 553 -22.53 -49.23 -10.70
C ALA A 553 -22.37 -49.37 -12.23
N PRO A 554 -22.89 -48.42 -13.03
CA PRO A 554 -22.69 -48.41 -14.48
C PRO A 554 -21.20 -48.42 -14.85
N VAL A 555 -20.84 -49.08 -15.95
CA VAL A 555 -19.43 -49.21 -16.38
C VAL A 555 -18.81 -47.85 -16.68
N GLU A 556 -19.62 -46.90 -17.16
CA GLU A 556 -19.20 -45.54 -17.47
C GLU A 556 -18.78 -44.79 -16.20
N VAL A 557 -19.47 -45.00 -15.07
CA VAL A 557 -19.11 -44.41 -13.76
C VAL A 557 -17.78 -44.99 -13.28
N LEU A 558 -17.61 -46.32 -13.39
CA LEU A 558 -16.42 -47.02 -12.94
C LEU A 558 -15.17 -46.66 -13.78
N GLU A 559 -15.32 -46.57 -15.10
CA GLU A 559 -14.23 -46.16 -16.00
C GLU A 559 -13.87 -44.69 -15.79
N TYR A 560 -14.84 -43.82 -15.51
CA TYR A 560 -14.56 -42.42 -15.18
C TYR A 560 -13.84 -42.29 -13.84
N TRP A 561 -14.31 -43.00 -12.80
CA TRP A 561 -13.64 -43.04 -11.50
C TRP A 561 -12.18 -43.48 -11.64
N LYS A 562 -11.94 -44.52 -12.43
CA LYS A 562 -10.61 -45.03 -12.71
C LYS A 562 -9.71 -43.98 -13.39
N GLN A 563 -10.25 -43.12 -14.24
CA GLN A 563 -9.47 -42.11 -14.96
C GLN A 563 -9.16 -40.88 -14.10
N GLU A 564 -10.15 -40.36 -13.39
CA GLU A 564 -10.07 -39.04 -12.76
C GLU A 564 -9.86 -39.09 -11.24
N TYR A 565 -10.24 -40.18 -10.57
CA TYR A 565 -10.26 -40.28 -9.11
C TYR A 565 -9.47 -41.47 -8.57
N SER A 566 -8.57 -42.03 -9.37
CA SER A 566 -7.80 -43.21 -9.00
C SER A 566 -6.94 -43.02 -7.75
N SER A 567 -6.52 -41.78 -7.45
CA SER A 567 -5.74 -41.48 -6.24
C SER A 567 -6.48 -41.83 -4.94
N SER A 568 -7.83 -41.79 -4.93
CA SER A 568 -8.59 -42.17 -3.74
C SER A 568 -8.45 -43.66 -3.37
N ALA A 569 -7.95 -44.51 -4.29
CA ALA A 569 -7.61 -45.88 -3.98
C ALA A 569 -6.51 -45.97 -2.91
N GLU A 570 -5.58 -45.02 -2.86
CA GLU A 570 -4.53 -44.98 -1.85
C GLU A 570 -5.10 -44.74 -0.45
N TYR A 571 -6.05 -43.81 -0.30
CA TYR A 571 -6.78 -43.61 0.96
C TYR A 571 -7.45 -44.89 1.44
N PHE A 572 -8.03 -45.67 0.53
CA PHE A 572 -8.59 -46.97 0.87
C PHE A 572 -7.53 -47.95 1.37
N ILE A 573 -6.38 -48.06 0.68
CA ILE A 573 -5.30 -48.97 1.10
C ILE A 573 -4.75 -48.55 2.47
N GLU A 574 -4.41 -47.27 2.67
CA GLU A 574 -3.94 -46.72 3.95
C GLU A 574 -4.91 -47.05 5.08
N ALA A 575 -6.20 -46.76 4.89
CA ALA A 575 -7.23 -47.04 5.87
C ALA A 575 -7.28 -48.54 6.21
N CYS A 576 -7.14 -49.40 5.19
CA CYS A 576 -7.07 -50.84 5.41
C CYS A 576 -5.86 -51.25 6.25
N ILE A 577 -4.68 -50.63 6.09
CA ILE A 577 -3.49 -50.96 6.88
C ILE A 577 -3.74 -50.72 8.38
N GLU A 578 -4.26 -49.54 8.72
CA GLU A 578 -4.60 -49.16 10.09
C GLU A 578 -5.63 -50.10 10.70
N LEU A 579 -6.75 -50.30 10.00
CA LEU A 579 -7.84 -51.15 10.47
C LEU A 579 -7.41 -52.61 10.61
N LEU A 580 -6.56 -53.10 9.71
CA LEU A 580 -5.99 -54.44 9.83
C LEU A 580 -5.06 -54.52 11.05
N TYR A 581 -4.22 -53.53 11.31
CA TYR A 581 -3.34 -53.49 12.48
C TYR A 581 -4.14 -53.53 13.79
N ASP A 582 -5.23 -52.77 13.88
CA ASP A 582 -6.13 -52.75 15.04
C ASP A 582 -7.14 -53.92 15.10
N HIS A 583 -7.03 -54.88 14.18
CA HIS A 583 -7.90 -56.05 14.08
C HIS A 583 -9.40 -55.74 13.88
N VAL A 584 -9.71 -54.62 13.22
CA VAL A 584 -11.08 -54.17 12.95
C VAL A 584 -11.53 -54.67 11.58
N ALA A 585 -12.69 -55.34 11.52
CA ALA A 585 -13.36 -55.73 10.27
C ALA A 585 -12.50 -56.49 9.24
N ILE A 586 -11.46 -57.24 9.67
CA ILE A 586 -10.48 -57.91 8.80
C ILE A 586 -11.13 -58.66 7.62
N ASP A 587 -12.09 -59.54 7.89
CA ASP A 587 -12.73 -60.36 6.84
C ASP A 587 -13.50 -59.49 5.83
N GLN A 588 -14.12 -58.41 6.29
CA GLN A 588 -14.87 -57.48 5.43
C GLN A 588 -13.90 -56.67 4.56
N ILE A 589 -12.80 -56.17 5.12
CA ILE A 589 -11.76 -55.44 4.39
C ILE A 589 -11.22 -56.28 3.23
N ILE A 590 -10.87 -57.55 3.50
CA ILE A 590 -10.39 -58.48 2.47
C ILE A 590 -11.46 -58.75 1.42
N HIS A 591 -12.71 -58.87 1.83
CA HIS A 591 -13.83 -59.05 0.91
C HIS A 591 -14.01 -57.84 -0.01
N THR A 592 -14.01 -56.62 0.56
CA THR A 592 -14.13 -55.35 -0.16
C THR A 592 -12.99 -55.19 -1.16
N ALA A 593 -11.74 -55.40 -0.75
CA ALA A 593 -10.57 -55.31 -1.64
C ALA A 593 -10.68 -56.31 -2.82
N SER A 594 -11.18 -57.53 -2.56
CA SER A 594 -11.41 -58.54 -3.60
C SER A 594 -12.57 -58.19 -4.55
N ILE A 595 -13.55 -57.40 -4.10
CA ILE A 595 -14.59 -56.84 -4.95
C ILE A 595 -13.98 -55.76 -5.85
N LEU A 596 -13.28 -54.78 -5.27
CA LEU A 596 -12.63 -53.69 -6.01
C LEU A 596 -11.65 -54.22 -7.06
N GLU A 597 -10.80 -55.19 -6.72
CA GLU A 597 -9.88 -55.84 -7.67
C GLU A 597 -10.63 -56.41 -8.89
N ARG A 598 -11.77 -57.08 -8.68
CA ARG A 598 -12.57 -57.67 -9.76
C ARG A 598 -13.35 -56.63 -10.55
N THR A 599 -13.91 -55.63 -9.87
CA THR A 599 -14.70 -54.55 -10.48
C THR A 599 -13.83 -53.71 -11.42
N PHE A 600 -12.63 -53.33 -10.99
CA PHE A 600 -11.73 -52.48 -11.78
C PHE A 600 -10.73 -53.27 -12.64
N ASN A 601 -10.66 -54.59 -12.45
CA ASN A 601 -9.64 -55.47 -13.02
C ASN A 601 -8.22 -54.92 -12.79
N GLU A 602 -7.96 -54.46 -11.56
CA GLU A 602 -6.69 -53.89 -11.14
C GLU A 602 -6.15 -54.58 -9.91
N SER A 603 -4.97 -55.17 -10.04
CA SER A 603 -4.33 -55.87 -8.92
C SER A 603 -3.67 -54.93 -7.91
N PHE A 604 -3.82 -53.61 -8.03
CA PHE A 604 -3.48 -52.66 -6.97
C PHE A 604 -4.17 -53.01 -5.64
N PHE A 605 -5.46 -53.36 -5.68
CA PHE A 605 -6.20 -53.78 -4.47
C PHE A 605 -5.72 -55.10 -3.86
N SER A 606 -4.90 -55.89 -4.58
CA SER A 606 -4.29 -57.11 -4.05
C SER A 606 -3.21 -56.84 -3.00
N ILE A 607 -2.80 -55.57 -2.83
CA ILE A 607 -1.92 -55.11 -1.76
C ILE A 607 -2.57 -55.35 -0.38
N VAL A 608 -3.90 -55.21 -0.23
CA VAL A 608 -4.57 -55.36 1.08
C VAL A 608 -4.39 -56.76 1.68
N PRO A 609 -4.65 -57.87 0.95
CA PRO A 609 -4.31 -59.21 1.42
C PRO A 609 -2.82 -59.39 1.77
N LEU A 610 -1.91 -58.74 1.03
CA LEU A 610 -0.47 -58.82 1.26
C LEU A 610 -0.08 -58.12 2.58
N VAL A 611 -0.63 -56.93 2.82
CA VAL A 611 -0.46 -56.17 4.07
C VAL A 611 -1.00 -56.97 5.25
N ARG A 612 -2.19 -57.58 5.15
CA ARG A 612 -2.73 -58.46 6.19
C ARG A 612 -1.75 -59.59 6.53
N ASP A 613 -1.16 -60.22 5.52
CA ASP A 613 -0.19 -61.31 5.75
C ASP A 613 1.07 -60.81 6.47
N VAL A 614 1.55 -59.60 6.15
CA VAL A 614 2.68 -58.97 6.87
C VAL A 614 2.32 -58.63 8.33
N LEU A 615 1.12 -58.11 8.57
CA LEU A 615 0.68 -57.72 9.91
C LEU A 615 0.38 -58.93 10.81
N HIS A 616 -0.25 -59.97 10.27
CA HIS A 616 -0.84 -61.07 11.06
C HIS A 616 -0.17 -62.43 10.90
N THR A 617 0.78 -62.58 9.96
CA THR A 617 1.50 -63.85 9.77
C THR A 617 3.02 -63.64 9.86
N ASP A 618 3.72 -64.54 10.57
CA ASP A 618 5.20 -64.58 10.55
C ASP A 618 5.74 -65.29 9.31
N ALA A 619 4.94 -65.42 8.24
CA ALA A 619 5.27 -66.21 7.08
C ALA A 619 6.12 -65.42 6.08
N VAL A 620 7.22 -66.02 5.60
CA VAL A 620 8.09 -65.52 4.51
C VAL A 620 7.36 -65.45 3.14
N GLY A 621 6.06 -65.72 3.11
CA GLY A 621 5.25 -65.78 1.89
C GLY A 621 5.09 -64.43 1.18
N TRP A 622 5.09 -63.32 1.94
CA TRP A 622 4.87 -61.98 1.40
C TRP A 622 5.93 -61.57 0.36
N GLN A 623 7.20 -61.96 0.54
CA GLN A 623 8.28 -61.65 -0.41
C GLN A 623 8.04 -62.25 -1.80
N LYS A 624 7.45 -63.45 -1.84
CA LYS A 624 7.11 -64.11 -3.11
C LYS A 624 5.93 -63.42 -3.80
N ILE A 625 4.99 -62.90 -3.02
CA ILE A 625 3.84 -62.17 -3.54
C ILE A 625 4.26 -60.78 -4.02
N LEU A 626 5.08 -60.06 -3.23
CA LEU A 626 5.71 -58.80 -3.64
C LEU A 626 6.50 -58.98 -4.95
N ALA A 627 7.33 -60.02 -5.06
CA ALA A 627 8.05 -60.30 -6.30
C ALA A 627 7.12 -60.53 -7.51
N SER A 628 5.95 -61.15 -7.30
CA SER A 628 4.93 -61.32 -8.35
C SER A 628 4.24 -60.00 -8.69
N PHE A 629 3.99 -59.15 -7.69
CA PHE A 629 3.43 -57.81 -7.87
C PHE A 629 4.40 -56.95 -8.67
N SER A 630 5.68 -56.86 -8.28
CA SER A 630 6.71 -56.11 -8.99
C SER A 630 6.97 -56.64 -10.40
N GLN A 631 6.76 -57.94 -10.65
CA GLN A 631 6.81 -58.46 -12.02
C GLN A 631 5.66 -57.95 -12.90
N THR A 632 4.52 -57.69 -12.28
CA THR A 632 3.30 -57.20 -12.95
C THR A 632 3.36 -55.67 -13.08
N TYR A 633 3.98 -54.99 -12.12
CA TYR A 633 4.11 -53.53 -12.00
C TYR A 633 5.56 -53.14 -11.66
N PRO A 634 6.49 -53.20 -12.64
CA PRO A 634 7.94 -53.08 -12.38
C PRO A 634 8.41 -51.68 -11.95
N TYR A 635 7.57 -50.64 -12.06
CA TYR A 635 7.94 -49.27 -11.74
C TYR A 635 7.03 -48.62 -10.68
N ASP A 636 6.23 -49.43 -9.99
CA ASP A 636 5.29 -48.94 -8.99
C ASP A 636 5.89 -49.00 -7.58
N PRO A 637 6.16 -47.85 -6.92
CA PRO A 637 6.69 -47.86 -5.56
C PRO A 637 5.63 -48.16 -4.49
N HIS A 638 4.32 -48.02 -4.77
CA HIS A 638 3.29 -48.00 -3.72
C HIS A 638 3.21 -49.27 -2.90
N CYS A 639 3.32 -50.43 -3.54
CA CYS A 639 3.34 -51.70 -2.80
C CYS A 639 4.50 -51.77 -1.79
N TYR A 640 5.64 -51.16 -2.10
CA TYR A 640 6.78 -51.09 -1.19
C TYR A 640 6.53 -50.09 -0.06
N LEU A 641 5.96 -48.92 -0.37
CA LEU A 641 5.60 -47.89 0.62
C LEU A 641 4.58 -48.42 1.63
N PHE A 642 3.49 -49.04 1.16
CA PHE A 642 2.46 -49.61 2.04
C PHE A 642 2.98 -50.76 2.91
N LEU A 643 3.86 -51.60 2.36
CA LEU A 643 4.51 -52.65 3.15
C LEU A 643 5.50 -52.08 4.17
N ALA A 644 6.25 -51.04 3.81
CA ALA A 644 7.13 -50.35 4.74
C ALA A 644 6.32 -49.80 5.91
N TYR A 645 5.19 -49.15 5.63
CA TYR A 645 4.28 -48.65 6.65
C TYR A 645 3.75 -49.76 7.57
N ALA A 646 3.32 -50.89 7.01
CA ALA A 646 2.89 -52.04 7.80
C ALA A 646 3.99 -52.60 8.72
N TRP A 647 5.26 -52.59 8.29
CA TRP A 647 6.40 -52.99 9.13
C TRP A 647 6.74 -51.96 10.20
N SER A 648 6.56 -50.67 9.91
CA SER A 648 6.66 -49.57 10.88
C SER A 648 5.71 -49.80 12.05
N LEU A 649 4.45 -50.12 11.78
CA LEU A 649 3.43 -50.45 12.80
C LEU A 649 3.83 -51.67 13.66
N ARG A 650 4.57 -52.63 13.10
CA ARG A 650 5.14 -53.77 13.85
C ARG A 650 6.42 -53.44 14.63
N GLY A 651 6.96 -52.22 14.49
CA GLY A 651 8.22 -51.79 15.08
C GLY A 651 9.45 -52.46 14.48
N ASN A 652 9.38 -52.90 13.21
CA ASN A 652 10.50 -53.54 12.50
C ASN A 652 11.16 -52.57 11.52
N PHE A 653 11.88 -51.59 12.07
CA PHE A 653 12.52 -50.51 11.33
C PHE A 653 13.54 -50.99 10.28
N GLU A 654 14.16 -52.16 10.45
CA GLU A 654 15.09 -52.72 9.45
C GLU A 654 14.37 -53.11 8.15
N GLN A 655 13.17 -53.70 8.26
CA GLN A 655 12.39 -54.06 7.08
C GLN A 655 11.70 -52.85 6.44
N GLU A 656 11.26 -51.90 7.26
CA GLU A 656 10.75 -50.62 6.79
C GLU A 656 11.79 -49.88 5.95
N GLU A 657 13.00 -49.67 6.48
CA GLU A 657 14.10 -48.98 5.77
C GLU A 657 14.41 -49.68 4.44
N GLN A 658 14.53 -51.00 4.45
CA GLN A 658 14.85 -51.76 3.24
C GLN A 658 13.78 -51.59 2.17
N LEU A 659 12.49 -51.63 2.53
CA LEU A 659 11.40 -51.44 1.57
C LEU A 659 11.32 -50.02 1.03
N LEU A 660 11.59 -49.00 1.85
CA LEU A 660 11.68 -47.61 1.38
C LEU A 660 12.84 -47.40 0.40
N LEU A 661 13.98 -48.05 0.65
CA LEU A 661 15.12 -48.04 -0.28
C LEU A 661 14.82 -48.80 -1.58
N ASP A 662 14.12 -49.93 -1.51
CA ASP A 662 13.66 -50.67 -2.68
C ASP A 662 12.67 -49.83 -3.51
N ALA A 663 11.75 -49.11 -2.86
CA ALA A 663 10.83 -48.18 -3.53
C ALA A 663 11.61 -47.08 -4.28
N LEU A 664 12.65 -46.52 -3.67
CA LEU A 664 13.52 -45.54 -4.31
C LEU A 664 14.29 -46.12 -5.50
N GLU A 665 14.78 -47.35 -5.41
CA GLU A 665 15.47 -48.01 -6.52
C GLU A 665 14.54 -48.18 -7.73
N ILE A 666 13.28 -48.51 -7.49
CA ILE A 666 12.24 -48.67 -8.52
C ILE A 666 11.96 -47.35 -9.25
N VAL A 667 11.76 -46.26 -8.51
CA VAL A 667 11.52 -44.94 -9.11
C VAL A 667 12.76 -44.46 -9.89
N GLN A 668 13.96 -44.75 -9.38
CA GLN A 668 15.21 -44.47 -10.10
C GLN A 668 15.38 -45.34 -11.34
N GLU A 669 14.95 -46.60 -11.33
CA GLU A 669 14.96 -47.47 -12.49
C GLU A 669 14.00 -46.98 -13.57
N ARG A 670 12.79 -46.57 -13.17
CA ARG A 670 11.80 -45.90 -14.04
C ARG A 670 12.40 -44.66 -14.72
N GLU A 671 13.11 -43.82 -13.97
CA GLU A 671 13.81 -42.65 -14.54
C GLU A 671 14.91 -43.07 -15.53
N ARG A 672 15.75 -44.06 -15.16
CA ARG A 672 16.84 -44.56 -16.04
C ARG A 672 16.31 -45.08 -17.37
N GLU A 673 15.14 -45.70 -17.37
CA GLU A 673 14.50 -46.25 -18.56
C GLU A 673 13.62 -45.24 -19.30
N SER A 674 13.57 -43.98 -18.83
CA SER A 674 12.84 -42.87 -19.45
C SER A 674 11.33 -43.11 -19.57
N VAL A 675 10.75 -43.84 -18.63
CA VAL A 675 9.30 -44.09 -18.55
C VAL A 675 8.65 -42.96 -17.75
N LEU A 676 8.40 -41.83 -18.44
CA LEU A 676 7.95 -40.58 -17.81
C LEU A 676 6.43 -40.50 -17.60
N GLU A 677 5.65 -41.11 -18.48
CA GLU A 677 4.18 -41.08 -18.39
C GLU A 677 3.66 -42.00 -17.26
N PRO A 678 2.48 -41.70 -16.69
CA PRO A 678 1.75 -42.63 -15.84
C PRO A 678 1.61 -43.98 -16.55
N ILE A 679 2.07 -45.05 -15.91
CA ILE A 679 2.12 -46.35 -16.56
C ILE A 679 0.71 -46.96 -16.69
N ARG A 680 -0.22 -46.53 -15.82
CA ARG A 680 -1.63 -46.90 -15.77
C ARG A 680 -2.44 -45.88 -14.95
N PRO A 681 -3.78 -45.93 -15.01
CA PRO A 681 -4.63 -45.33 -13.97
C PRO A 681 -4.20 -45.91 -12.61
N PHE A 682 -4.25 -45.14 -11.51
CA PHE A 682 -3.65 -45.47 -10.19
C PHE A 682 -2.13 -45.30 -10.05
N HIS A 683 -1.40 -44.84 -11.07
CA HIS A 683 0.04 -44.56 -10.91
C HIS A 683 0.35 -43.10 -11.06
N GLU A 684 1.02 -42.59 -10.04
CA GLU A 684 1.75 -41.34 -10.04
C GLU A 684 2.65 -41.21 -11.29
N ASP A 685 2.79 -39.98 -11.76
CA ASP A 685 3.87 -39.67 -12.69
C ASP A 685 5.23 -39.91 -12.01
N LEU A 686 6.32 -39.80 -12.76
CA LEU A 686 7.65 -40.05 -12.18
C LEU A 686 7.99 -39.10 -11.01
N ILE A 687 7.38 -37.91 -10.99
CA ILE A 687 7.66 -36.84 -10.04
C ILE A 687 6.96 -37.14 -8.72
N ASP A 688 5.66 -37.43 -8.77
CA ASP A 688 4.86 -37.77 -7.61
C ASP A 688 5.43 -39.03 -6.95
N ALA A 689 5.85 -40.02 -7.75
CA ALA A 689 6.56 -41.21 -7.25
C ALA A 689 7.85 -40.89 -6.49
N TYR A 690 8.63 -39.91 -6.94
CA TYR A 690 9.79 -39.44 -6.19
C TYR A 690 9.38 -38.70 -4.91
N HIS A 691 8.30 -37.95 -4.95
CA HIS A 691 7.79 -37.20 -3.81
C HIS A 691 7.35 -38.14 -2.69
N SER A 692 6.45 -39.08 -2.99
CA SER A 692 5.91 -40.06 -2.05
C SER A 692 7.01 -40.91 -1.41
N VAL A 693 8.00 -41.35 -2.19
CA VAL A 693 9.16 -42.09 -1.65
C VAL A 693 10.05 -41.22 -0.76
N PHE A 694 10.31 -39.97 -1.13
CA PHE A 694 11.14 -39.09 -0.31
C PHE A 694 10.45 -38.64 0.97
N GLU A 695 9.14 -38.36 0.94
CA GLU A 695 8.38 -38.05 2.15
C GLU A 695 8.43 -39.22 3.14
N ALA A 696 8.22 -40.44 2.67
CA ALA A 696 8.32 -41.63 3.51
C ALA A 696 9.73 -41.85 4.09
N LEU A 697 10.79 -41.68 3.28
CA LEU A 697 12.18 -41.76 3.76
C LEU A 697 12.53 -40.64 4.75
N ILE A 698 12.04 -39.43 4.53
CA ILE A 698 12.25 -38.30 5.44
C ILE A 698 11.57 -38.59 6.77
N ALA A 699 10.29 -38.97 6.77
CA ALA A 699 9.55 -39.33 7.98
C ALA A 699 10.25 -40.44 8.78
N PHE A 700 10.74 -41.49 8.10
CA PHE A 700 11.52 -42.56 8.73
C PHE A 700 12.79 -42.06 9.41
N TYR A 701 13.59 -41.23 8.71
CA TYR A 701 14.86 -40.75 9.25
C TYR A 701 14.73 -39.59 10.24
N GLU A 702 13.61 -38.88 10.30
CA GLU A 702 13.34 -37.89 11.35
C GLU A 702 13.40 -38.51 12.75
N GLU A 703 13.05 -39.79 12.87
CA GLU A 703 13.13 -40.54 14.13
C GLU A 703 14.51 -41.16 14.39
N CYS A 704 15.37 -41.27 13.37
CA CYS A 704 16.56 -42.13 13.40
C CYS A 704 17.91 -41.42 13.11
N ASP A 705 17.98 -40.48 12.15
CA ASP A 705 19.22 -39.88 11.64
C ASP A 705 19.01 -38.51 10.92
N GLU A 706 19.33 -37.40 11.60
CA GLU A 706 19.24 -36.04 11.05
C GLU A 706 20.09 -35.81 9.78
N ASP A 707 21.22 -36.51 9.62
CA ASP A 707 22.08 -36.33 8.44
C ASP A 707 21.42 -36.92 7.18
N GLN A 708 20.64 -38.01 7.32
CA GLN A 708 19.87 -38.59 6.23
C GLN A 708 18.68 -37.71 5.84
N VAL A 709 18.00 -37.10 6.82
CA VAL A 709 16.93 -36.11 6.56
C VAL A 709 17.45 -34.99 5.65
N ALA A 710 18.61 -34.40 5.99
CA ALA A 710 19.22 -33.36 5.18
C ALA A 710 19.57 -33.84 3.75
N LEU A 711 20.02 -35.09 3.59
CA LEU A 711 20.32 -35.68 2.29
C LEU A 711 19.07 -35.80 1.42
N TYR A 712 17.98 -36.37 1.94
CA TYR A 712 16.76 -36.61 1.17
C TYR A 712 15.97 -35.34 0.92
N VAL A 713 15.91 -34.40 1.87
CA VAL A 713 15.38 -33.04 1.62
C VAL A 713 16.16 -32.36 0.48
N GLY A 714 17.49 -32.47 0.48
CA GLY A 714 18.32 -31.93 -0.59
C GLY A 714 18.05 -32.57 -1.96
N LYS A 715 17.76 -33.88 -2.00
CA LYS A 715 17.38 -34.60 -3.23
C LYS A 715 15.98 -34.21 -3.70
N GLN A 716 14.99 -34.14 -2.80
CA GLN A 716 13.62 -33.69 -3.12
C GLN A 716 13.63 -32.28 -3.71
N GLN A 717 14.39 -31.34 -3.10
CA GLN A 717 14.58 -29.99 -3.64
C GLN A 717 15.26 -29.97 -5.01
N ALA A 718 16.23 -30.87 -5.26
CA ALA A 718 16.88 -30.97 -6.56
C ALA A 718 15.93 -31.48 -7.65
N ILE A 719 15.02 -32.40 -7.32
CA ILE A 719 13.97 -32.89 -8.21
C ILE A 719 12.92 -31.79 -8.45
N ALA A 720 12.38 -31.16 -7.40
CA ALA A 720 11.49 -29.98 -7.49
C ALA A 720 12.05 -28.89 -8.41
N LYS A 721 13.34 -28.57 -8.28
CA LYS A 721 14.01 -27.58 -9.13
C LYS A 721 14.17 -28.04 -10.59
N ARG A 722 14.28 -29.35 -10.86
CA ARG A 722 14.23 -29.87 -12.23
C ARG A 722 12.82 -29.73 -12.80
N ILE A 723 11.77 -29.81 -11.97
CA ILE A 723 10.35 -29.74 -12.36
C ILE A 723 9.90 -28.32 -12.70
N ASP A 724 10.39 -27.30 -11.97
CA ASP A 724 10.17 -25.88 -12.30
C ASP A 724 10.62 -25.50 -13.72
N LEU A 725 11.47 -26.32 -14.35
CA LEU A 725 11.91 -26.15 -15.74
C LEU A 725 10.99 -26.84 -16.76
N TYR A 726 10.04 -27.69 -16.32
CA TYR A 726 9.24 -28.57 -17.18
C TYR A 726 7.72 -28.31 -17.17
N THR A 727 7.09 -27.82 -16.11
CA THR A 727 5.61 -27.73 -16.05
C THR A 727 5.05 -26.38 -16.52
N GLN A 728 4.43 -26.40 -17.71
CA GLN A 728 3.68 -25.30 -18.32
C GLN A 728 2.30 -25.06 -17.65
N GLU A 729 1.84 -26.00 -16.83
CA GLU A 729 0.48 -26.06 -16.25
C GLU A 729 0.36 -25.30 -14.91
N SER A 730 1.46 -25.26 -14.13
CA SER A 730 1.61 -24.33 -12.99
C SER A 730 1.56 -22.88 -13.45
N LEU A 731 2.00 -22.61 -14.68
CA LEU A 731 1.87 -21.30 -15.31
C LEU A 731 0.40 -20.99 -15.65
N GLU A 732 -0.40 -21.95 -16.10
CA GLU A 732 -1.82 -21.73 -16.47
C GLU A 732 -2.74 -21.51 -15.27
N ARG A 733 -2.54 -22.27 -14.18
CA ARG A 733 -3.26 -22.06 -12.91
C ARG A 733 -2.89 -20.71 -12.27
N LYS A 734 -1.61 -20.32 -12.38
CA LYS A 734 -1.11 -19.00 -12.00
C LYS A 734 -1.67 -17.88 -12.89
N ILE A 735 -1.77 -18.10 -14.20
CA ILE A 735 -2.37 -17.15 -15.17
C ILE A 735 -3.87 -16.95 -14.89
N SER A 736 -4.61 -17.98 -14.50
CA SER A 736 -6.03 -17.89 -14.13
C SER A 736 -6.24 -17.06 -12.86
N LEU A 737 -5.47 -17.35 -11.80
CA LEU A 737 -5.47 -16.55 -10.57
C LEU A 737 -4.98 -15.11 -10.81
N GLU A 738 -3.98 -14.91 -11.66
CA GLU A 738 -3.48 -13.59 -12.07
C GLU A 738 -4.53 -12.78 -12.84
N LYS A 739 -5.42 -13.43 -13.60
CA LYS A 739 -6.46 -12.76 -14.39
C LYS A 739 -7.58 -12.18 -13.52
N ASN A 740 -8.08 -12.95 -12.55
CA ASN A 740 -9.12 -12.49 -11.61
C ASN A 740 -8.56 -11.50 -10.58
N ALA A 741 -7.31 -11.72 -10.15
CA ALA A 741 -6.63 -10.78 -9.29
C ALA A 741 -6.26 -9.48 -10.04
N SER A 742 -6.09 -9.50 -11.37
CA SER A 742 -5.79 -8.31 -12.19
C SER A 742 -6.83 -7.20 -12.04
N GLU A 743 -8.13 -7.51 -11.92
CA GLU A 743 -9.17 -6.47 -11.78
C GLU A 743 -9.16 -5.80 -10.41
N ILE A 744 -9.06 -6.60 -9.34
CA ILE A 744 -8.91 -6.09 -7.97
C ILE A 744 -7.63 -5.25 -7.87
N TRP A 745 -6.53 -5.76 -8.42
CA TRP A 745 -5.24 -5.11 -8.38
C TRP A 745 -5.17 -3.86 -9.26
N ASN A 746 -5.86 -3.81 -10.40
CA ASN A 746 -5.94 -2.60 -11.22
C ASN A 746 -6.58 -1.45 -10.42
N SER A 747 -7.60 -1.74 -9.60
CA SER A 747 -8.21 -0.71 -8.75
C SER A 747 -7.30 -0.26 -7.60
N GLU A 748 -6.59 -1.18 -6.94
CA GLU A 748 -5.60 -0.85 -5.89
C GLU A 748 -4.45 -0.02 -6.49
N PHE A 749 -4.02 -0.39 -7.69
CA PHE A 749 -2.91 0.23 -8.40
C PHE A 749 -3.21 1.68 -8.82
N GLN A 750 -4.40 1.94 -9.37
CA GLN A 750 -4.82 3.31 -9.75
C GLN A 750 -4.95 4.26 -8.55
N ASN A 751 -5.20 3.70 -7.36
CA ASN A 751 -5.32 4.46 -6.12
C ASN A 751 -3.99 4.63 -5.37
N ASP A 752 -2.91 3.98 -5.81
CA ASP A 752 -1.61 4.10 -5.16
C ASP A 752 -0.95 5.46 -5.46
N ALA A 753 -0.53 6.15 -4.39
CA ALA A 753 0.06 7.48 -4.49
C ALA A 753 1.38 7.50 -5.27
N GLY A 754 2.18 6.43 -5.20
CA GLY A 754 3.41 6.31 -5.97
C GLY A 754 3.13 6.17 -7.46
N TYR A 755 2.11 5.40 -7.84
CA TYR A 755 1.70 5.29 -9.24
C TYR A 755 1.12 6.59 -9.79
N GLN A 756 0.24 7.26 -9.03
CA GLN A 756 -0.29 8.58 -9.42
C GLN A 756 0.83 9.61 -9.60
N TYR A 757 1.83 9.58 -8.74
CA TYR A 757 3.01 10.43 -8.86
C TYR A 757 3.90 10.05 -10.06
N TYR A 758 4.03 8.76 -10.40
CA TYR A 758 4.68 8.32 -11.63
C TYR A 758 3.96 8.87 -12.88
N GLU A 759 2.64 8.74 -12.96
CA GLU A 759 1.84 9.28 -14.07
C GLU A 759 1.98 10.80 -14.17
N TYR A 760 2.04 11.49 -13.02
CA TYR A 760 2.36 12.92 -12.96
C TYR A 760 3.73 13.21 -13.59
N LEU A 761 4.80 12.51 -13.18
CA LEU A 761 6.15 12.71 -13.72
C LEU A 761 6.25 12.42 -15.24
N LYS A 762 5.51 11.43 -15.74
CA LYS A 762 5.50 11.07 -17.17
C LYS A 762 5.05 12.21 -18.06
N LYS A 763 4.18 13.10 -17.58
CA LYS A 763 3.74 14.31 -18.30
C LYS A 763 4.89 15.28 -18.59
N PHE A 764 5.95 15.27 -17.78
CA PHE A 764 7.06 16.21 -17.89
C PHE A 764 8.23 15.67 -18.71
N ASN A 765 8.24 14.40 -19.13
CA ASN A 765 9.30 13.81 -19.96
C ASN A 765 10.74 14.08 -19.44
N ILE A 766 10.93 13.97 -18.12
CA ILE A 766 12.22 14.19 -17.46
C ILE A 766 13.07 12.91 -17.56
N CYS A 767 14.33 13.05 -17.95
CA CYS A 767 15.30 11.96 -17.99
C CYS A 767 16.02 11.81 -16.66
N PHE A 768 15.77 10.74 -15.90
CA PHE A 768 16.49 10.46 -14.65
C PHE A 768 17.67 9.50 -14.82
N ALA A 769 17.96 9.07 -16.06
CA ALA A 769 18.97 8.06 -16.35
C ALA A 769 20.38 8.58 -16.05
N THR A 770 21.21 7.73 -15.44
CA THR A 770 22.63 8.02 -15.21
C THR A 770 23.49 7.39 -16.31
N ASP A 771 24.59 8.06 -16.70
CA ASP A 771 25.50 7.58 -17.76
C ASP A 771 26.17 6.23 -17.44
N ALA A 772 26.35 5.96 -16.15
CA ALA A 772 26.99 4.75 -15.63
C ALA A 772 26.10 4.10 -14.57
N LEU A 773 26.42 2.83 -14.27
CA LEU A 773 25.81 2.13 -13.15
C LEU A 773 25.98 2.95 -11.87
N THR A 774 24.89 3.19 -11.16
CA THR A 774 25.00 3.83 -9.84
C THR A 774 25.81 2.93 -8.91
N GLU A 775 26.67 3.51 -8.08
CA GLU A 775 27.32 2.74 -7.01
C GLU A 775 26.50 2.92 -5.72
N SER A 776 25.56 2.01 -5.47
CA SER A 776 24.89 1.97 -4.18
C SER A 776 25.88 1.48 -3.13
N LYS A 777 26.26 2.34 -2.18
CA LYS A 777 27.04 1.91 -1.01
C LYS A 777 26.17 0.97 -0.16
N ARG A 778 26.30 -0.34 -0.38
CA ARG A 778 25.67 -1.36 0.46
C ARG A 778 26.21 -1.24 1.88
N ILE A 779 25.36 -0.81 2.80
CA ILE A 779 25.62 -0.87 4.23
C ILE A 779 24.83 -2.06 4.77
N ALA A 780 25.49 -3.21 4.91
CA ALA A 780 24.89 -4.36 5.58
C ALA A 780 24.88 -4.14 7.10
N PHE A 781 23.88 -4.68 7.77
CA PHE A 781 23.76 -4.71 9.23
C PHE A 781 23.66 -6.17 9.69
N SER A 782 24.19 -6.49 10.88
CA SER A 782 23.99 -7.79 11.51
C SER A 782 22.56 -7.94 12.00
N ALA A 783 22.15 -9.16 12.38
CA ALA A 783 20.86 -9.43 13.02
C ALA A 783 20.60 -8.53 14.26
N ASN A 784 21.67 -7.99 14.85
CA ASN A 784 21.63 -7.15 16.04
C ASN A 784 21.59 -5.65 15.68
N GLY A 785 21.40 -5.30 14.40
CA GLY A 785 21.39 -3.92 13.91
C GLY A 785 22.76 -3.23 13.86
N LYS A 786 23.88 -3.95 14.06
CA LYS A 786 25.23 -3.37 13.99
C LYS A 786 25.71 -3.37 12.55
N LYS A 787 26.26 -2.26 12.05
CA LYS A 787 26.84 -2.19 10.70
C LYS A 787 27.89 -3.29 10.50
N LEU A 788 27.63 -4.19 9.56
CA LEU A 788 28.46 -5.34 9.25
C LEU A 788 29.75 -4.86 8.59
N GLY A 789 30.88 -5.15 9.21
CA GLY A 789 32.18 -4.80 8.67
C GLY A 789 32.48 -5.57 7.38
N ARG A 790 33.16 -4.95 6.41
CA ARG A 790 33.57 -5.59 5.15
C ARG A 790 34.32 -6.93 5.35
N ASN A 791 34.99 -7.09 6.49
CA ASN A 791 35.77 -8.28 6.84
C ASN A 791 35.09 -9.20 7.86
N GLU A 792 33.88 -8.89 8.32
CA GLU A 792 33.14 -9.73 9.27
C GLU A 792 32.60 -11.00 8.58
N PRO A 793 32.31 -12.08 9.33
CA PRO A 793 31.65 -13.28 8.81
C PRO A 793 30.36 -12.94 8.05
N CYS A 794 30.15 -13.57 6.89
CA CYS A 794 28.94 -13.38 6.12
C CYS A 794 27.72 -13.93 6.88
N PRO A 795 26.59 -13.20 6.98
CA PRO A 795 25.40 -13.66 7.70
C PRO A 795 24.79 -14.95 7.12
N CYS A 796 25.03 -15.25 5.85
CA CYS A 796 24.53 -16.48 5.20
C CYS A 796 25.24 -17.77 5.64
N GLY A 797 26.15 -17.69 6.62
CA GLY A 797 26.85 -18.86 7.16
C GLY A 797 27.90 -19.49 6.23
N ALA A 798 28.12 -18.94 5.03
CA ALA A 798 29.03 -19.54 4.05
C ALA A 798 30.45 -19.68 4.60
N ARG A 799 31.07 -20.85 4.38
CA ARG A 799 32.45 -21.17 4.80
C ARG A 799 33.39 -21.26 3.60
N THR A 800 34.68 -21.00 3.81
CA THR A 800 35.75 -21.29 2.85
C THR A 800 36.11 -22.78 2.89
N THR A 801 36.92 -23.24 1.94
CA THR A 801 37.36 -24.64 1.83
C THR A 801 38.15 -25.14 3.05
N ASP A 802 38.67 -24.21 3.87
CA ASP A 802 39.33 -24.51 5.15
C ASP A 802 38.38 -24.50 6.36
N GLY A 803 37.07 -24.38 6.14
CA GLY A 803 36.04 -24.38 7.18
C GLY A 803 35.88 -23.05 7.94
N SER A 804 36.68 -22.02 7.65
CA SER A 804 36.51 -20.70 8.27
C SER A 804 35.34 -19.91 7.65
N SER A 805 34.70 -19.02 8.42
CA SER A 805 33.58 -18.23 7.89
C SER A 805 34.04 -17.28 6.79
N ARG A 806 33.36 -17.33 5.65
CA ARG A 806 33.66 -16.48 4.49
C ARG A 806 33.33 -15.03 4.85
N LYS A 807 34.27 -14.12 4.61
CA LYS A 807 34.08 -12.68 4.89
C LYS A 807 32.96 -12.12 4.01
N PHE A 808 32.16 -11.19 4.56
CA PHE A 808 31.03 -10.56 3.86
C PHE A 808 31.41 -10.05 2.46
N LYS A 809 32.53 -9.32 2.33
CA LYS A 809 33.04 -8.82 1.03
C LYS A 809 33.43 -9.87 -0.01
N LYS A 810 33.55 -11.14 0.39
CA LYS A 810 33.92 -12.27 -0.48
C LYS A 810 32.75 -13.25 -0.63
N CYS A 811 31.55 -12.85 -0.21
CA CYS A 811 30.31 -13.61 -0.24
C CYS A 811 29.14 -12.67 -0.61
N CYS A 812 28.13 -12.47 0.24
CA CYS A 812 26.95 -11.64 -0.07
C CYS A 812 27.24 -10.13 -0.25
N GLY A 813 28.39 -9.65 0.20
CA GLY A 813 28.85 -8.27 0.03
C GLY A 813 29.86 -8.08 -1.11
N ALA A 814 30.05 -9.10 -1.96
CA ALA A 814 30.89 -9.05 -3.16
C ALA A 814 30.15 -8.45 -4.35
#